data_AF-A0A4P5T5R4-F1
#
_entry.id   AF-A0A4P5T5R4-F1
#
_cell.length_a   1.000
_cell.length_b   1.000
_cell.length_c   1.000
_cell.angle_alpha   90.00
_cell.angle_beta   90.00
_cell.angle_gamma   90.00
#
_symmetry.space_group_name_H-M   'P 1'
#
loop_
_entity.id
_entity.type
_entity.pdbx_description
1 polymer ?
#
loop_
_entity_poly.entity_id
_entity_poly.type
_entity_poly.pdbx_seq_one_letter_code
_entity_poly.pdbx_strand_id
1 'polypeptide(L)'
;MNLIEQQSKEFQSRHIGTSESEMNEMLHLTGEKNLNELVDKTIPSNIKNNTPMDLPSPMSEAAYLQHILEVGQKNIVAKNFIGQGYYGTHTPSVILRNIFENPGWYTQYTPYQAEIAQGRLESLLNFQTMVTDLTGLPIANASLLDEATAAAEAMTMFFNFLNKQDHIERPKFFVDEACFPQTLDVLITRALPVGIEVIVGNAATANMDASYFGALVQYPDNTGGLVNYKAFIDKVHGVGAYVVMTTDLLALTLITPPGELGADVACGSAQRFGVPLGYGGPHAAFFATKDEFKRNIPGRIIGISIDAQSNRALRMALQTREQHIKREKATSNICTAQALLSNMAAMYAVYHGPTGLKKIATRTSMLAKSAADSLKKKGFQLAAETFFDTIAVITNDAERIITTAAKRNINFRKISNKTIGISFDETSTPSDVLDVLKCFDENYASNIEVSQDDFLTNIPSDLTRTSTYLLHPVFNSHHSESKMMRYIKSLENKDLSLNTSMISLGSCTMKLNAASEMMPLSWGCWSSIHPFAPLNQTKGYQQIIDELSKYLCEITGFDACSLQPNSGAQGEYAGLLTIREYHLSRGDHQRNVMLIPISAHGTNPASAVMAGMKVVVVKALENGYIDVTDFREKAVQFSDTLAGTMITYPSTYGIFEETVKEITDIVHQHGGQVYMDGANMNAQVGLTSPGLIGADVCHLNLHKTFAIPHGGGGPGMGPICVKSHLAPFLPGHTFNNDQTLDTAKGNVAVSAAPYGSASILLISYGYIRMLGEEGLKQATAVAILNANYMRARLQKHYDMLYLGSNNTCAHEFIVDLRPFKKSADIEAEDVAKRLMDYGFHAPTLSFPVPGTIMIEPTESEDKQELDRFCDALISIRHEIKEIEDGKVEKQNNLLKNAPHTQYVIISTEWDKAYTREQAAFPLPYLKLNKFWPSISRVNNTYGDRNLVCTCEPVSSYAE
;
A
#
# COMPACT_ATOMS: atom_id res chain seq x y z
N MET A 1 32.32 -23.54 12.19
CA MET A 1 30.90 -23.86 12.40
C MET A 1 30.71 -25.34 12.10
N ASN A 2 30.01 -26.08 12.95
CA ASN A 2 29.68 -27.48 12.64
C ASN A 2 28.50 -27.53 11.62
N LEU A 3 28.25 -28.69 11.00
CA LEU A 3 27.21 -28.82 9.96
C LEU A 3 25.79 -28.47 10.47
N ILE A 4 25.51 -28.71 11.75
CA ILE A 4 24.21 -28.44 12.36
C ILE A 4 23.99 -26.92 12.49
N GLU A 5 25.01 -26.19 12.94
CA GLU A 5 24.98 -24.72 12.99
C GLU A 5 24.86 -24.12 11.59
N GLN A 6 25.54 -24.68 10.58
CA GLN A 6 25.39 -24.23 9.19
C GLN A 6 23.96 -24.42 8.68
N GLN A 7 23.33 -25.57 8.95
CA GLN A 7 21.94 -25.82 8.58
C GLN A 7 20.97 -24.85 9.26
N SER A 8 21.23 -24.48 10.53
CA SER A 8 20.40 -23.49 11.23
C SER A 8 20.46 -22.07 10.65
N LYS A 9 21.51 -21.76 9.87
CA LYS A 9 21.74 -20.45 9.23
C LYS A 9 21.58 -20.50 7.71
N GLU A 10 21.04 -21.59 7.15
CA GLU A 10 21.04 -21.82 5.70
C GLU A 10 20.35 -20.69 4.91
N PHE A 11 19.32 -20.07 5.50
CA PHE A 11 18.57 -18.97 4.89
C PHE A 11 19.45 -17.76 4.55
N GLN A 12 20.51 -17.49 5.31
CA GLN A 12 21.42 -16.37 5.03
C GLN A 12 22.02 -16.48 3.62
N SER A 13 22.43 -17.68 3.21
CA SER A 13 22.99 -17.96 1.88
C SER A 13 21.93 -18.10 0.77
N ARG A 14 20.64 -18.05 1.12
CA ARG A 14 19.53 -17.98 0.16
C ARG A 14 19.06 -16.55 -0.03
N HIS A 15 19.05 -15.77 1.04
CA HIS A 15 18.63 -14.37 1.05
C HIS A 15 19.69 -13.42 0.51
N ILE A 16 20.96 -13.66 0.82
CA ILE A 16 22.10 -12.90 0.33
C ILE A 16 22.60 -13.57 -0.96
N GLY A 17 22.53 -12.86 -2.08
CA GLY A 17 22.82 -13.42 -3.40
C GLY A 17 24.32 -13.67 -3.64
N THR A 18 25.18 -12.92 -2.95
CA THR A 18 26.63 -12.94 -3.18
C THR A 18 27.33 -13.95 -2.27
N SER A 19 28.11 -14.86 -2.87
CA SER A 19 28.95 -15.81 -2.13
C SER A 19 30.19 -15.16 -1.51
N GLU A 20 30.85 -15.83 -0.57
CA GLU A 20 32.08 -15.31 0.05
C GLU A 20 33.22 -15.06 -0.95
N SER A 21 33.35 -15.92 -1.97
CA SER A 21 34.33 -15.73 -3.05
C SER A 21 34.04 -14.47 -3.85
N GLU A 22 32.78 -14.26 -4.24
CA GLU A 22 32.36 -13.09 -5.01
C GLU A 22 32.48 -11.80 -4.18
N MET A 23 32.14 -11.85 -2.88
CA MET A 23 32.34 -10.72 -1.96
C MET A 23 33.80 -10.26 -1.95
N ASN A 24 34.75 -11.20 -1.88
CA ASN A 24 36.18 -10.88 -1.90
C ASN A 24 36.62 -10.22 -3.23
N GLU A 25 36.08 -10.68 -4.36
CA GLU A 25 36.34 -10.05 -5.67
C GLU A 25 35.78 -8.62 -5.75
N MET A 26 34.57 -8.43 -5.24
CA MET A 26 33.91 -7.12 -5.20
C MET A 26 34.67 -6.15 -4.29
N LEU A 27 35.09 -6.60 -3.11
CA LEU A 27 35.90 -5.82 -2.17
C LEU A 27 37.22 -5.40 -2.80
N HIS A 28 37.92 -6.31 -3.49
CA HIS A 28 39.16 -5.99 -4.21
C HIS A 28 38.95 -4.89 -5.25
N LEU A 29 37.85 -4.92 -6.01
CA LEU A 29 37.54 -3.85 -6.97
C LEU A 29 37.25 -2.51 -6.29
N THR A 30 36.55 -2.53 -5.15
CA THR A 30 36.28 -1.32 -4.37
C THR A 30 37.50 -0.76 -3.63
N GLY A 31 38.59 -1.53 -3.55
CA GLY A 31 39.82 -1.15 -2.85
C GLY A 31 39.78 -1.42 -1.34
N GLU A 32 38.86 -2.27 -0.89
CA GLU A 32 38.60 -2.59 0.52
C GLU A 32 39.16 -3.98 0.88
N LYS A 33 39.73 -4.16 2.08
CA LYS A 33 40.31 -5.45 2.47
C LYS A 33 39.28 -6.47 2.93
N ASN A 34 38.20 -6.01 3.54
CA ASN A 34 37.11 -6.82 4.07
C ASN A 34 35.86 -5.95 4.24
N LEU A 35 34.73 -6.61 4.50
CA LEU A 35 33.43 -5.96 4.64
C LEU A 35 33.38 -4.95 5.80
N ASN A 36 34.07 -5.24 6.91
CA ASN A 36 34.12 -4.32 8.05
C ASN A 36 34.84 -3.02 7.70
N GLU A 37 35.92 -3.06 6.90
CA GLU A 37 36.62 -1.84 6.46
C GLU A 37 35.71 -0.95 5.60
N LEU A 38 34.94 -1.54 4.68
CA LEU A 38 33.96 -0.80 3.87
C LEU A 38 32.88 -0.15 4.74
N VAL A 39 32.27 -0.93 5.64
CA VAL A 39 31.30 -0.42 6.60
C VAL A 39 31.92 0.68 7.45
N ASP A 40 33.19 0.51 7.84
CA ASP A 40 33.87 1.44 8.72
C ASP A 40 34.13 2.80 8.08
N LYS A 41 34.43 2.81 6.77
CA LYS A 41 34.57 4.01 5.95
C LYS A 41 33.24 4.68 5.62
N THR A 42 32.16 3.89 5.55
CA THR A 42 30.85 4.35 5.07
C THR A 42 29.99 4.93 6.19
N ILE A 43 29.97 4.29 7.36
CA ILE A 43 29.15 4.74 8.49
C ILE A 43 30.02 5.61 9.43
N PRO A 44 29.58 6.82 9.82
CA PRO A 44 30.30 7.64 10.80
C PRO A 44 30.50 6.91 12.13
N SER A 45 31.70 7.01 12.71
CA SER A 45 32.08 6.24 13.91
C SER A 45 31.24 6.56 15.15
N ASN A 46 30.73 7.79 15.25
CA ASN A 46 29.92 8.29 16.37
C ASN A 46 28.47 7.76 16.40
N ILE A 47 28.04 7.04 15.36
CA ILE A 47 26.70 6.44 15.26
C ILE A 47 26.72 4.92 15.02
N LYS A 48 27.90 4.30 14.94
CA LYS A 48 27.98 2.84 14.81
C LYS A 48 27.46 2.15 16.08
N ASN A 49 26.66 1.12 15.87
CA ASN A 49 26.25 0.24 16.96
C ASN A 49 27.40 -0.73 17.28
N ASN A 50 27.90 -0.67 18.52
CA ASN A 50 28.95 -1.55 19.01
C ASN A 50 28.41 -2.72 19.86
N THR A 51 27.08 -2.80 20.02
CA THR A 51 26.41 -3.84 20.80
C THR A 51 25.57 -4.71 19.85
N PRO A 52 25.74 -6.04 19.88
CA PRO A 52 24.87 -6.95 19.12
C PRO A 52 23.41 -6.79 19.53
N MET A 53 22.49 -6.93 18.57
CA MET A 53 21.05 -6.87 18.84
C MET A 53 20.59 -8.10 19.64
N ASP A 54 19.74 -7.90 20.65
CA ASP A 54 19.11 -8.97 21.42
C ASP A 54 17.93 -9.59 20.64
N LEU A 55 18.27 -10.37 19.62
CA LEU A 55 17.31 -11.12 18.80
C LEU A 55 17.47 -12.62 19.02
N PRO A 56 16.38 -13.41 18.84
CA PRO A 56 16.48 -14.87 18.89
C PRO A 56 17.48 -15.41 17.86
N SER A 57 18.09 -16.55 18.18
CA SER A 57 18.92 -17.29 17.23
C SER A 57 18.16 -17.60 15.93
N PRO A 58 18.86 -17.60 14.78
CA PRO A 58 18.25 -17.89 13.49
C PRO A 58 17.63 -19.30 13.43
N MET A 59 16.60 -19.43 12.61
CA MET A 59 15.93 -20.68 12.27
C MET A 59 16.24 -21.07 10.82
N SER A 60 16.34 -22.37 10.55
CA SER A 60 16.25 -22.85 9.18
C SER A 60 14.85 -22.63 8.60
N GLU A 61 14.72 -22.63 7.27
CA GLU A 61 13.42 -22.42 6.62
C GLU A 61 12.39 -23.48 7.05
N ALA A 62 12.82 -24.74 7.14
CA ALA A 62 11.97 -25.84 7.58
C ALA A 62 11.51 -25.68 9.04
N ALA A 63 12.41 -25.25 9.93
CA ALA A 63 12.08 -25.00 11.33
C ALA A 63 11.12 -23.82 11.47
N TYR A 64 11.29 -22.77 10.65
CA TYR A 64 10.38 -21.63 10.62
C TYR A 64 8.96 -22.03 10.20
N LEU A 65 8.81 -22.80 9.13
CA LEU A 65 7.49 -23.24 8.67
C LEU A 65 6.77 -24.11 9.71
N GLN A 66 7.49 -24.96 10.43
CA GLN A 66 6.92 -25.72 11.54
C GLN A 66 6.51 -24.81 12.70
N HIS A 67 7.40 -23.89 13.10
CA HIS A 67 7.16 -22.91 14.17
C HIS A 67 5.93 -22.05 13.87
N ILE A 68 5.83 -21.48 12.67
CA ILE A 68 4.73 -20.57 12.32
C ILE A 68 3.39 -21.32 12.17
N LEU A 69 3.42 -22.62 11.84
CA LEU A 69 2.23 -23.46 11.86
C LEU A 69 1.76 -23.71 13.30
N GLU A 70 2.66 -24.08 14.20
CA GLU A 70 2.36 -24.32 15.62
C GLU A 70 1.82 -23.06 16.32
N VAL A 71 2.39 -21.89 16.01
CA VAL A 71 1.87 -20.61 16.51
C VAL A 71 0.50 -20.31 15.90
N GLY A 72 0.32 -20.53 14.59
CA GLY A 72 -0.96 -20.31 13.91
C GLY A 72 -2.09 -21.19 14.45
N GLN A 73 -1.79 -22.44 14.85
CA GLN A 73 -2.75 -23.36 15.47
C GLN A 73 -3.25 -22.89 16.85
N LYS A 74 -2.66 -21.86 17.45
CA LYS A 74 -3.19 -21.20 18.66
C LYS A 74 -4.36 -20.27 18.34
N ASN A 75 -4.55 -19.89 17.08
CA ASN A 75 -5.76 -19.19 16.64
C ASN A 75 -6.93 -20.17 16.51
N ILE A 76 -8.14 -19.69 16.78
CA ILE A 76 -9.38 -20.44 16.61
C ILE A 76 -10.10 -19.89 15.38
N VAL A 77 -10.21 -20.72 14.34
CA VAL A 77 -10.97 -20.38 13.12
C VAL A 77 -12.46 -20.61 13.40
N ALA A 78 -13.11 -19.60 13.97
CA ALA A 78 -14.54 -19.60 14.25
C ALA A 78 -15.38 -19.26 13.01
N LYS A 79 -16.68 -19.60 13.04
CA LYS A 79 -17.67 -19.05 12.11
C LYS A 79 -17.98 -17.61 12.52
N ASN A 80 -17.77 -16.66 11.62
CA ASN A 80 -17.90 -15.24 11.93
C ASN A 80 -19.11 -14.64 11.22
N PHE A 81 -19.99 -14.00 12.00
CA PHE A 81 -21.11 -13.19 11.51
C PHE A 81 -21.02 -11.76 12.06
N ILE A 82 -19.79 -11.27 12.28
CA ILE A 82 -19.55 -9.95 12.87
C ILE A 82 -19.85 -8.85 11.84
N GLY A 83 -19.44 -9.03 10.58
CA GLY A 83 -19.57 -8.03 9.52
C GLY A 83 -18.66 -6.84 9.76
N GLN A 84 -19.23 -5.63 9.78
CA GLN A 84 -18.49 -4.40 10.07
C GLN A 84 -17.39 -4.11 9.02
N GLY A 85 -17.68 -4.38 7.75
CA GLY A 85 -16.78 -4.14 6.62
C GLY A 85 -15.88 -5.33 6.25
N TYR A 86 -15.95 -6.43 7.01
CA TYR A 86 -15.16 -7.65 6.78
C TYR A 86 -16.09 -8.87 6.75
N TYR A 87 -16.06 -9.61 5.64
CA TYR A 87 -16.99 -10.71 5.39
C TYR A 87 -16.24 -11.93 4.86
N GLY A 88 -16.66 -13.13 5.24
CA GLY A 88 -16.12 -14.35 4.67
C GLY A 88 -16.32 -14.38 3.15
N THR A 89 -15.29 -14.82 2.42
CA THR A 89 -15.34 -15.00 0.98
C THR A 89 -14.57 -16.26 0.58
N HIS A 90 -14.95 -16.86 -0.54
CA HIS A 90 -14.19 -17.91 -1.18
C HIS A 90 -13.21 -17.28 -2.17
N THR A 91 -11.94 -17.17 -1.80
CA THR A 91 -10.87 -16.87 -2.78
C THR A 91 -10.80 -18.01 -3.80
N PRO A 92 -11.10 -17.76 -5.09
CA PRO A 92 -11.03 -18.83 -6.09
C PRO A 92 -9.61 -19.40 -6.17
N SER A 93 -9.48 -20.73 -6.10
CA SER A 93 -8.16 -21.38 -6.04
C SER A 93 -7.24 -21.02 -7.21
N VAL A 94 -7.83 -20.73 -8.38
CA VAL A 94 -7.08 -20.25 -9.55
C VAL A 94 -6.46 -18.86 -9.34
N ILE A 95 -7.12 -17.97 -8.60
CA ILE A 95 -6.60 -16.63 -8.26
C ILE A 95 -5.59 -16.75 -7.11
N LEU A 96 -5.91 -17.55 -6.07
CA LEU A 96 -4.99 -17.81 -4.96
C LEU A 96 -3.63 -18.30 -5.48
N ARG A 97 -3.64 -19.36 -6.28
CA ARG A 97 -2.41 -19.99 -6.76
C ARG A 97 -1.66 -19.16 -7.80
N ASN A 98 -2.37 -18.54 -8.75
CA ASN A 98 -1.72 -17.93 -9.91
C ASN A 98 -1.51 -16.41 -9.79
N ILE A 99 -1.98 -15.78 -8.70
CA ILE A 99 -1.73 -14.36 -8.39
C ILE A 99 -1.15 -14.21 -6.99
N PHE A 100 -1.90 -14.62 -5.95
CA PHE A 100 -1.48 -14.38 -4.56
C PHE A 100 -0.20 -15.13 -4.19
N GLU A 101 -0.05 -16.38 -4.67
CA GLU A 101 1.12 -17.23 -4.45
C GLU A 101 2.12 -17.21 -5.62
N ASN A 102 1.96 -16.29 -6.57
CA ASN A 102 2.79 -16.23 -7.79
C ASN A 102 3.76 -15.04 -7.76
N PRO A 103 5.09 -15.26 -7.70
CA PRO A 103 6.07 -14.17 -7.70
C PRO A 103 6.05 -13.32 -8.98
N GLY A 104 5.49 -13.84 -10.08
CA GLY A 104 5.23 -13.06 -11.29
C GLY A 104 4.21 -11.93 -11.11
N TRP A 105 3.45 -11.92 -10.01
CA TRP A 105 2.46 -10.89 -9.68
C TRP A 105 2.80 -10.06 -8.44
N TYR A 106 3.49 -10.63 -7.46
CA TYR A 106 3.74 -9.96 -6.19
C TYR A 106 5.12 -9.29 -6.09
N THR A 107 6.12 -9.63 -6.91
CA THR A 107 7.50 -9.13 -6.70
C THR A 107 7.78 -7.79 -7.38
N GLN A 108 7.08 -7.45 -8.46
CA GLN A 108 7.19 -6.15 -9.11
C GLN A 108 6.64 -5.03 -8.22
N TYR A 109 6.99 -3.78 -8.49
CA TYR A 109 6.45 -2.61 -7.79
C TYR A 109 5.57 -1.73 -8.69
N THR A 110 5.27 -0.51 -8.24
CA THR A 110 4.47 0.50 -8.94
C THR A 110 4.85 0.55 -10.42
N PRO A 111 3.87 0.58 -11.35
CA PRO A 111 4.11 0.55 -12.80
C PRO A 111 4.67 1.88 -13.35
N TYR A 112 5.81 2.34 -12.83
CA TYR A 112 6.52 3.53 -13.32
C TYR A 112 6.98 3.36 -14.77
N GLN A 113 7.40 2.15 -15.13
CA GLN A 113 7.80 1.78 -16.49
C GLN A 113 6.66 1.03 -17.19
N ALA A 114 5.73 1.79 -17.79
CA ALA A 114 4.48 1.29 -18.35
C ALA A 114 4.66 0.20 -19.41
N GLU A 115 5.70 0.29 -20.23
CA GLU A 115 5.95 -0.59 -21.39
C GLU A 115 6.26 -2.05 -21.01
N ILE A 116 6.71 -2.26 -19.77
CA ILE A 116 7.00 -3.55 -19.14
C ILE A 116 6.09 -3.82 -17.94
N ALA A 117 4.90 -3.22 -17.95
CA ALA A 117 3.91 -3.28 -16.87
C ALA A 117 2.45 -3.32 -17.36
N GLN A 118 2.22 -3.61 -18.65
CA GLN A 118 0.88 -3.55 -19.24
C GLN A 118 -0.08 -4.56 -18.62
N GLY A 119 0.41 -5.68 -18.07
CA GLY A 119 -0.40 -6.72 -17.45
C GLY A 119 -1.11 -6.22 -16.19
N ARG A 120 -0.34 -5.76 -15.19
CA ARG A 120 -0.95 -5.20 -13.97
C ARG A 120 -1.70 -3.90 -14.24
N LEU A 121 -1.26 -3.07 -15.19
CA LEU A 121 -2.02 -1.89 -15.59
C LEU A 121 -3.41 -2.25 -16.16
N GLU A 122 -3.50 -3.29 -16.98
CA GLU A 122 -4.77 -3.79 -17.52
C GLU A 122 -5.66 -4.35 -16.41
N SER A 123 -5.09 -5.11 -15.47
CA SER A 123 -5.83 -5.61 -14.31
C SER A 123 -6.35 -4.48 -13.39
N LEU A 124 -5.56 -3.44 -13.15
CA LEU A 124 -5.98 -2.26 -12.38
C LEU A 124 -7.05 -1.43 -13.14
N LEU A 125 -6.99 -1.38 -14.47
CA LEU A 125 -8.07 -0.79 -15.27
C LEU A 125 -9.37 -1.60 -15.17
N ASN A 126 -9.28 -2.94 -15.11
CA ASN A 126 -10.44 -3.80 -14.84
C ASN A 126 -11.02 -3.51 -13.45
N PHE A 127 -10.16 -3.30 -12.44
CA PHE A 127 -10.61 -2.89 -11.10
C PHE A 127 -11.37 -1.56 -11.15
N GLN A 128 -10.81 -0.53 -11.78
CA GLN A 128 -11.48 0.79 -11.94
C GLN A 128 -12.82 0.68 -12.67
N THR A 129 -12.87 -0.12 -13.73
CA THR A 129 -14.10 -0.34 -14.51
C THR A 129 -15.16 -1.07 -13.68
N MET A 130 -14.75 -2.10 -12.94
CA MET A 130 -15.63 -2.84 -12.03
C MET A 130 -16.22 -1.91 -10.96
N VAL A 131 -15.39 -1.07 -10.34
CA VAL A 131 -15.85 -0.12 -9.33
C VAL A 131 -16.79 0.93 -9.94
N THR A 132 -16.43 1.50 -11.10
CA THR A 132 -17.26 2.47 -11.83
C THR A 132 -18.64 1.89 -12.15
N ASP A 133 -18.70 0.70 -12.74
CA ASP A 133 -19.96 0.03 -13.09
C ASP A 133 -20.81 -0.30 -11.86
N LEU A 134 -20.19 -0.78 -10.78
CA LEU A 134 -20.93 -1.17 -9.58
C LEU A 134 -21.44 0.04 -8.79
N THR A 135 -20.65 1.11 -8.69
CA THR A 135 -21.02 2.33 -7.93
C THR A 135 -21.86 3.32 -8.73
N GLY A 136 -21.89 3.20 -10.07
CA GLY A 136 -22.58 4.15 -10.94
C GLY A 136 -21.89 5.51 -11.06
N LEU A 137 -20.61 5.60 -10.67
CA LEU A 137 -19.81 6.84 -10.74
C LEU A 137 -18.74 6.73 -11.83
N PRO A 138 -18.43 7.82 -12.56
CA PRO A 138 -17.69 7.75 -13.82
C PRO A 138 -16.18 7.51 -13.69
N ILE A 139 -15.58 7.75 -12.53
CA ILE A 139 -14.12 7.63 -12.33
C ILE A 139 -13.85 6.92 -11.01
N ALA A 140 -12.95 5.94 -11.04
CA ALA A 140 -12.39 5.28 -9.86
C ALA A 140 -10.86 5.30 -9.89
N ASN A 141 -10.23 5.22 -8.72
CA ASN A 141 -8.78 5.10 -8.58
C ASN A 141 -8.29 3.64 -8.56
N ALA A 142 -6.98 3.44 -8.57
CA ALA A 142 -6.30 2.15 -8.52
C ALA A 142 -5.95 1.73 -7.06
N SER A 143 -6.95 1.92 -6.19
CA SER A 143 -7.06 1.63 -4.75
C SER A 143 -6.52 2.65 -3.75
N LEU A 144 -7.11 2.57 -2.56
CA LEU A 144 -6.65 3.14 -1.29
C LEU A 144 -6.37 2.02 -0.27
N LEU A 145 -6.01 2.39 0.96
CA LEU A 145 -5.45 1.50 1.97
C LEU A 145 -6.48 0.63 2.69
N ASP A 146 -7.60 1.21 3.10
CA ASP A 146 -8.76 0.55 3.71
C ASP A 146 -10.01 1.46 3.63
N GLU A 147 -11.19 0.95 4.00
CA GLU A 147 -12.44 1.70 3.89
C GLU A 147 -12.45 3.01 4.70
N ALA A 148 -11.92 2.97 5.92
CA ALA A 148 -11.95 4.11 6.83
C ALA A 148 -11.04 5.25 6.34
N THR A 149 -9.85 4.90 5.84
CA THR A 149 -8.95 5.87 5.19
C THR A 149 -9.54 6.39 3.89
N ALA A 150 -10.25 5.58 3.10
CA ALA A 150 -10.94 6.05 1.90
C ALA A 150 -12.05 7.07 2.21
N ALA A 151 -12.82 6.85 3.27
CA ALA A 151 -13.79 7.82 3.78
C ALA A 151 -13.12 9.13 4.22
N ALA A 152 -12.00 9.04 4.93
CA ALA A 152 -11.23 10.21 5.37
C ALA A 152 -10.62 11.00 4.20
N GLU A 153 -10.21 10.32 3.14
CA GLU A 153 -9.77 10.97 1.90
C GLU A 153 -10.93 11.69 1.19
N ALA A 154 -12.16 11.15 1.20
CA ALA A 154 -13.33 11.84 0.66
C ALA A 154 -13.64 13.14 1.41
N MET A 155 -13.61 13.08 2.75
CA MET A 155 -13.76 14.25 3.62
C MET A 155 -12.70 15.31 3.29
N THR A 156 -11.43 14.91 3.21
CA THR A 156 -10.30 15.80 2.89
C THR A 156 -10.43 16.41 1.50
N MET A 157 -10.86 15.62 0.51
CA MET A 157 -11.08 16.07 -0.85
C MET A 157 -12.15 17.17 -0.92
N PHE A 158 -13.31 16.96 -0.28
CA PHE A 158 -14.38 17.97 -0.25
C PHE A 158 -13.98 19.22 0.53
N PHE A 159 -13.30 19.04 1.67
CA PHE A 159 -12.80 20.15 2.47
C PHE A 159 -11.88 21.07 1.65
N ASN A 160 -10.87 20.50 0.98
CA ASN A 160 -9.93 21.25 0.15
C ASN A 160 -10.58 21.82 -1.12
N PHE A 161 -11.65 21.19 -1.62
CA PHE A 161 -12.36 21.67 -2.79
C PHE A 161 -13.19 22.92 -2.51
N LEU A 162 -13.81 23.00 -1.33
CA LEU A 162 -14.67 24.12 -0.93
C LEU A 162 -13.92 25.21 -0.14
N ASN A 163 -12.96 24.85 0.71
CA ASN A 163 -12.15 25.78 1.50
C ASN A 163 -10.81 26.05 0.80
N LYS A 164 -10.83 26.83 -0.29
CA LYS A 164 -9.61 27.11 -1.10
C LYS A 164 -8.69 28.19 -0.51
N GLN A 165 -9.15 28.92 0.50
CA GLN A 165 -8.40 30.00 1.14
C GLN A 165 -7.87 29.55 2.50
N ASP A 166 -6.89 30.26 3.04
CA ASP A 166 -6.26 29.91 4.33
C ASP A 166 -7.23 29.99 5.52
N HIS A 167 -8.36 30.70 5.39
CA HIS A 167 -9.44 30.69 6.38
C HIS A 167 -10.50 29.64 6.04
N ILE A 168 -10.95 28.91 7.06
CA ILE A 168 -12.00 27.89 6.93
C ILE A 168 -13.36 28.59 6.91
N GLU A 169 -14.06 28.55 5.77
CA GLU A 169 -15.41 29.09 5.61
C GLU A 169 -16.48 28.07 6.00
N ARG A 170 -16.21 26.80 5.70
CA ARG A 170 -17.12 25.67 5.93
C ARG A 170 -16.41 24.60 6.78
N PRO A 171 -16.48 24.69 8.12
CA PRO A 171 -15.75 23.78 9.00
C PRO A 171 -16.44 22.44 9.23
N LYS A 172 -17.75 22.31 8.97
CA LYS A 172 -18.54 21.16 9.44
C LYS A 172 -18.63 20.03 8.41
N PHE A 173 -18.41 18.82 8.89
CA PHE A 173 -18.66 17.58 8.15
C PHE A 173 -19.66 16.72 8.91
N PHE A 174 -20.79 16.39 8.29
CA PHE A 174 -21.78 15.51 8.91
C PHE A 174 -21.39 14.03 8.75
N VAL A 175 -21.56 13.23 9.80
CA VAL A 175 -21.41 11.77 9.72
C VAL A 175 -22.64 11.13 10.32
N ASP A 176 -23.28 10.23 9.59
CA ASP A 176 -24.42 9.49 10.09
C ASP A 176 -24.02 8.56 11.25
N GLU A 177 -24.83 8.51 12.30
CA GLU A 177 -24.60 7.64 13.45
C GLU A 177 -24.64 6.14 13.09
N ALA A 178 -25.23 5.83 11.93
CA ALA A 178 -25.31 4.50 11.36
C ALA A 178 -24.08 4.12 10.51
N CYS A 179 -22.96 4.83 10.62
CA CYS A 179 -21.67 4.42 10.06
C CYS A 179 -20.92 3.45 10.98
N PHE A 180 -19.96 2.71 10.43
CA PHE A 180 -19.13 1.80 11.22
C PHE A 180 -18.24 2.57 12.21
N PRO A 181 -18.08 2.08 13.46
CA PRO A 181 -17.31 2.78 14.49
C PRO A 181 -15.86 3.07 14.11
N GLN A 182 -15.18 2.14 13.44
CA GLN A 182 -13.79 2.34 12.99
C GLN A 182 -13.66 3.37 11.88
N THR A 183 -14.70 3.55 11.05
CA THR A 183 -14.74 4.58 10.02
C THR A 183 -14.84 5.97 10.67
N LEU A 184 -15.71 6.11 11.67
CA LEU A 184 -15.82 7.33 12.47
C LEU A 184 -14.52 7.66 13.23
N ASP A 185 -13.87 6.65 13.80
CA ASP A 185 -12.59 6.78 14.51
C ASP A 185 -11.53 7.45 13.61
N VAL A 186 -11.28 6.88 12.43
CA VAL A 186 -10.31 7.44 11.46
C VAL A 186 -10.73 8.79 10.91
N LEU A 187 -12.02 9.05 10.67
CA LEU A 187 -12.52 10.37 10.26
C LEU A 187 -12.18 11.44 11.29
N ILE A 188 -12.43 11.16 12.57
CA ILE A 188 -12.10 12.08 13.67
C ILE A 188 -10.58 12.30 13.70
N THR A 189 -9.78 11.24 13.61
CA THR A 189 -8.31 11.35 13.53
C THR A 189 -7.84 12.25 12.42
N ARG A 190 -8.47 12.17 11.23
CA ARG A 190 -8.09 13.00 10.07
C ARG A 190 -8.60 14.44 10.20
N ALA A 191 -9.70 14.65 10.90
CA ALA A 191 -10.33 15.96 11.06
C ALA A 191 -9.63 16.86 12.10
N LEU A 192 -9.25 16.28 13.25
CA LEU A 192 -8.73 17.01 14.41
C LEU A 192 -7.53 17.93 14.12
N PRO A 193 -6.50 17.50 13.36
CA PRO A 193 -5.30 18.31 13.17
C PRO A 193 -5.52 19.54 12.28
N VAL A 194 -6.49 19.47 11.37
CA VAL A 194 -6.78 20.50 10.35
C VAL A 194 -8.01 21.35 10.68
N GLY A 195 -8.62 21.14 11.86
CA GLY A 195 -9.74 21.97 12.34
C GLY A 195 -11.08 21.66 11.68
N ILE A 196 -11.30 20.44 11.20
CA ILE A 196 -12.62 20.01 10.72
C ILE A 196 -13.50 19.61 11.92
N GLU A 197 -14.73 20.13 11.95
CA GLU A 197 -15.75 19.79 12.94
C GLU A 197 -16.60 18.60 12.45
N VAL A 198 -16.35 17.41 13.00
CA VAL A 198 -17.17 16.22 12.71
C VAL A 198 -18.45 16.24 13.54
N ILE A 199 -19.60 16.34 12.88
CA ILE A 199 -20.93 16.38 13.50
C ILE A 199 -21.62 15.03 13.29
N VAL A 200 -21.69 14.22 14.34
CA VAL A 200 -22.38 12.94 14.32
C VAL A 200 -23.86 13.13 14.63
N GLY A 201 -24.75 12.51 13.84
CA GLY A 201 -26.18 12.53 14.13
C GLY A 201 -26.97 11.64 13.18
N ASN A 202 -28.30 11.73 13.27
CA ASN A 202 -29.20 10.91 12.45
C ASN A 202 -29.54 11.59 11.12
N ALA A 203 -29.19 10.98 9.99
CA ALA A 203 -29.39 11.56 8.66
C ALA A 203 -30.86 11.96 8.36
N ALA A 204 -31.85 11.24 8.91
CA ALA A 204 -33.27 11.54 8.66
C ALA A 204 -33.75 12.85 9.29
N THR A 205 -33.06 13.33 10.35
CA THR A 205 -33.45 14.54 11.10
C THR A 205 -32.40 15.65 11.04
N ALA A 206 -31.21 15.35 10.50
CA ALA A 206 -30.10 16.29 10.40
C ALA A 206 -30.51 17.56 9.65
N ASN A 207 -30.25 18.73 10.25
CA ASN A 207 -30.43 20.04 9.62
C ASN A 207 -29.08 20.63 9.30
N MET A 208 -28.84 20.91 8.02
CA MET A 208 -27.58 21.44 7.52
C MET A 208 -27.79 22.84 6.98
N ASP A 209 -26.78 23.68 7.16
CA ASP A 209 -26.70 25.05 6.64
C ASP A 209 -25.43 25.21 5.78
N ALA A 210 -25.14 26.43 5.35
CA ALA A 210 -23.98 26.72 4.50
C ALA A 210 -22.61 26.51 5.18
N SER A 211 -22.55 26.27 6.51
CA SER A 211 -21.29 25.97 7.21
C SER A 211 -20.81 24.53 7.00
N TYR A 212 -21.65 23.67 6.43
CA TYR A 212 -21.28 22.31 6.06
C TYR A 212 -20.60 22.28 4.69
N PHE A 213 -19.53 21.48 4.59
CA PHE A 213 -18.86 21.20 3.31
C PHE A 213 -19.17 19.79 2.78
N GLY A 214 -19.60 18.88 3.64
CA GLY A 214 -20.03 17.56 3.20
C GLY A 214 -20.72 16.72 4.26
N ALA A 215 -21.14 15.54 3.85
CA ALA A 215 -21.75 14.51 4.66
C ALA A 215 -21.28 13.12 4.27
N LEU A 216 -21.23 12.20 5.24
CA LEU A 216 -21.00 10.78 5.03
C LEU A 216 -22.18 9.96 5.56
N VAL A 217 -22.66 9.04 4.73
CA VAL A 217 -23.64 8.01 5.08
C VAL A 217 -23.13 6.63 4.68
N GLN A 218 -23.66 5.58 5.31
CA GLN A 218 -23.28 4.19 5.01
C GLN A 218 -24.45 3.40 4.40
N TYR A 219 -24.16 2.57 3.40
CA TYR A 219 -25.17 1.90 2.58
C TYR A 219 -24.71 0.50 2.09
N PRO A 220 -25.23 -0.62 2.64
CA PRO A 220 -26.12 -0.74 3.79
C PRO A 220 -25.48 -0.24 5.09
N ASP A 221 -26.30 0.24 6.03
CA ASP A 221 -25.82 0.87 7.26
C ASP A 221 -25.22 -0.11 8.29
N ASN A 222 -24.72 0.44 9.39
CA ASN A 222 -24.07 -0.28 10.49
C ASN A 222 -24.93 -1.37 11.16
N THR A 223 -26.26 -1.32 11.00
CA THR A 223 -27.22 -2.31 11.49
C THR A 223 -27.72 -3.27 10.40
N GLY A 224 -27.24 -3.07 9.16
CA GLY A 224 -27.67 -3.77 7.95
C GLY A 224 -28.82 -3.08 7.21
N GLY A 225 -29.32 -1.94 7.72
CA GLY A 225 -30.47 -1.23 7.18
C GLY A 225 -30.24 -0.72 5.76
N LEU A 226 -31.28 -0.84 4.92
CA LEU A 226 -31.33 -0.22 3.59
C LEU A 226 -32.20 1.04 3.64
N VAL A 227 -31.53 2.20 3.55
CA VAL A 227 -32.15 3.53 3.57
C VAL A 227 -32.06 4.18 2.19
N ASN A 228 -33.15 4.82 1.75
CA ASN A 228 -33.15 5.63 0.53
C ASN A 228 -32.66 7.05 0.83
N TYR A 229 -31.37 7.30 0.58
CA TYR A 229 -30.72 8.58 0.91
C TYR A 229 -30.98 9.71 -0.09
N LYS A 230 -31.77 9.53 -1.14
CA LYS A 230 -31.95 10.55 -2.19
C LYS A 230 -32.38 11.91 -1.63
N ALA A 231 -33.39 11.93 -0.76
CA ALA A 231 -33.87 13.16 -0.14
C ALA A 231 -32.83 13.82 0.77
N PHE A 232 -32.01 13.02 1.46
CA PHE A 232 -30.90 13.52 2.27
C PHE A 232 -29.80 14.14 1.39
N ILE A 233 -29.44 13.47 0.29
CA ILE A 233 -28.46 13.96 -0.67
C ILE A 233 -28.91 15.28 -1.29
N ASP A 234 -30.17 15.37 -1.74
CA ASP A 234 -30.76 16.61 -2.28
C ASP A 234 -30.68 17.76 -1.25
N LYS A 235 -30.89 17.47 0.04
CA LYS A 235 -30.77 18.45 1.13
C LYS A 235 -29.32 18.93 1.32
N VAL A 236 -28.35 18.03 1.28
CA VAL A 236 -26.91 18.35 1.39
C VAL A 236 -26.46 19.20 0.20
N HIS A 237 -26.87 18.83 -1.02
CA HIS A 237 -26.59 19.61 -2.23
C HIS A 237 -27.26 20.99 -2.19
N GLY A 238 -28.45 21.10 -1.60
CA GLY A 238 -29.17 22.36 -1.43
C GLY A 238 -28.41 23.44 -0.63
N VAL A 239 -27.46 23.05 0.22
CA VAL A 239 -26.56 23.98 0.94
C VAL A 239 -25.17 24.12 0.29
N GLY A 240 -24.97 23.50 -0.88
CA GLY A 240 -23.72 23.51 -1.64
C GLY A 240 -22.62 22.63 -1.04
N ALA A 241 -22.99 21.60 -0.28
CA ALA A 241 -22.08 20.59 0.27
C ALA A 241 -22.13 19.30 -0.57
N TYR A 242 -21.23 18.35 -0.32
CA TYR A 242 -21.13 17.09 -1.08
C TYR A 242 -21.34 15.84 -0.20
N VAL A 243 -21.75 14.73 -0.81
CA VAL A 243 -22.03 13.46 -0.12
C VAL A 243 -21.07 12.36 -0.55
N VAL A 244 -20.46 11.70 0.45
CA VAL A 244 -19.80 10.40 0.29
C VAL A 244 -20.69 9.30 0.85
N MET A 245 -20.83 8.20 0.09
CA MET A 245 -21.47 6.98 0.55
C MET A 245 -20.43 5.87 0.74
N THR A 246 -20.25 5.40 1.97
CA THR A 246 -19.52 4.14 2.20
C THR A 246 -20.43 2.95 1.87
N THR A 247 -19.97 1.99 1.08
CA THR A 247 -20.83 0.95 0.49
C THR A 247 -20.12 -0.39 0.26
N ASP A 248 -20.90 -1.43 -0.01
CA ASP A 248 -20.43 -2.80 -0.26
C ASP A 248 -20.63 -3.22 -1.72
N LEU A 249 -19.55 -3.61 -2.42
CA LEU A 249 -19.60 -3.97 -3.85
C LEU A 249 -20.51 -5.17 -4.16
N LEU A 250 -20.63 -6.15 -3.25
CA LEU A 250 -21.51 -7.29 -3.44
C LEU A 250 -22.97 -6.88 -3.31
N ALA A 251 -23.29 -6.06 -2.30
CA ALA A 251 -24.63 -5.50 -2.12
C ALA A 251 -25.09 -4.73 -3.36
N LEU A 252 -24.19 -3.92 -3.95
CA LEU A 252 -24.46 -3.13 -5.16
C LEU A 252 -24.80 -3.96 -6.40
N THR A 253 -24.62 -5.27 -6.39
CA THR A 253 -25.12 -6.12 -7.48
C THR A 253 -26.65 -6.27 -7.46
N LEU A 254 -27.29 -5.99 -6.33
CA LEU A 254 -28.74 -6.12 -6.11
C LEU A 254 -29.43 -4.80 -5.80
N ILE A 255 -28.74 -3.83 -5.19
CA ILE A 255 -29.34 -2.58 -4.73
C ILE A 255 -28.94 -1.36 -5.59
N THR A 256 -29.81 -0.36 -5.67
CA THR A 256 -29.59 0.87 -6.43
C THR A 256 -28.27 1.53 -6.03
N PRO A 257 -27.33 1.74 -6.96
CA PRO A 257 -25.98 2.17 -6.60
C PRO A 257 -25.91 3.67 -6.24
N PRO A 258 -24.87 4.09 -5.48
CA PRO A 258 -24.74 5.47 -5.00
C PRO A 258 -24.83 6.54 -6.08
N GLY A 259 -24.27 6.30 -7.27
CA GLY A 259 -24.33 7.24 -8.39
C GLY A 259 -25.76 7.52 -8.88
N GLU A 260 -26.64 6.50 -8.82
CA GLU A 260 -28.07 6.65 -9.16
C GLU A 260 -28.88 7.33 -8.05
N LEU A 261 -28.40 7.24 -6.80
CA LEU A 261 -28.97 7.97 -5.66
C LEU A 261 -28.51 9.43 -5.57
N GLY A 262 -27.47 9.80 -6.32
CA GLY A 262 -26.97 11.17 -6.44
C GLY A 262 -25.66 11.45 -5.69
N ALA A 263 -25.02 10.46 -5.09
CA ALA A 263 -23.78 10.63 -4.34
C ALA A 263 -22.67 11.25 -5.20
N ASP A 264 -21.77 12.01 -4.57
CA ASP A 264 -20.62 12.62 -5.24
C ASP A 264 -19.41 11.69 -5.23
N VAL A 265 -19.25 10.92 -4.15
CA VAL A 265 -18.23 9.90 -3.94
C VAL A 265 -18.87 8.62 -3.41
N ALA A 266 -18.37 7.47 -3.86
CA ALA A 266 -18.63 6.17 -3.27
C ALA A 266 -17.30 5.48 -2.93
N CYS A 267 -17.18 4.95 -1.71
CA CYS A 267 -15.98 4.23 -1.28
C CYS A 267 -16.34 3.04 -0.39
N GLY A 268 -15.37 2.17 -0.14
CA GLY A 268 -15.58 0.95 0.65
C GLY A 268 -14.44 -0.04 0.47
N SER A 269 -14.61 -1.24 1.04
CA SER A 269 -13.68 -2.35 0.87
C SER A 269 -14.04 -3.24 -0.32
N ALA A 270 -13.05 -3.64 -1.12
CA ALA A 270 -13.20 -4.70 -2.13
C ALA A 270 -12.87 -6.10 -1.58
N GLN A 271 -12.67 -6.25 -0.26
CA GLN A 271 -12.22 -7.49 0.39
C GLN A 271 -13.06 -8.72 0.01
N ARG A 272 -14.38 -8.62 0.11
CA ARG A 272 -15.27 -9.77 -0.10
C ARG A 272 -15.38 -10.22 -1.57
N PHE A 273 -14.64 -9.58 -2.47
CA PHE A 273 -14.40 -10.08 -3.82
C PHE A 273 -13.14 -10.95 -3.83
N GLY A 274 -13.20 -12.07 -3.11
CA GLY A 274 -12.19 -13.12 -3.17
C GLY A 274 -10.86 -12.81 -2.47
N VAL A 275 -10.77 -11.82 -1.57
CA VAL A 275 -9.56 -11.56 -0.78
C VAL A 275 -9.75 -12.07 0.67
N PRO A 276 -8.81 -12.83 1.25
CA PRO A 276 -8.96 -13.37 2.61
C PRO A 276 -9.16 -12.28 3.69
N LEU A 277 -9.77 -12.63 4.83
CA LEU A 277 -9.99 -11.70 5.95
C LEU A 277 -8.67 -11.15 6.52
N GLY A 278 -7.65 -12.00 6.64
CA GLY A 278 -6.28 -11.59 6.98
C GLY A 278 -6.13 -10.85 8.32
N TYR A 279 -7.05 -11.03 9.26
CA TYR A 279 -7.11 -10.32 10.54
C TYR A 279 -7.03 -8.79 10.41
N GLY A 280 -7.62 -8.26 9.33
CA GLY A 280 -7.71 -6.81 9.06
C GLY A 280 -7.23 -6.41 7.68
N GLY A 281 -6.38 -7.22 7.05
CA GLY A 281 -5.86 -6.92 5.72
C GLY A 281 -4.71 -7.82 5.28
N PRO A 282 -4.14 -7.55 4.10
CA PRO A 282 -4.38 -6.34 3.31
C PRO A 282 -5.61 -6.45 2.40
N HIS A 283 -6.33 -5.35 2.20
CA HIS A 283 -7.50 -5.27 1.31
C HIS A 283 -7.46 -3.99 0.51
N ALA A 284 -7.82 -4.05 -0.78
CA ALA A 284 -7.97 -2.83 -1.57
C ALA A 284 -9.27 -2.11 -1.20
N ALA A 285 -9.15 -0.86 -0.77
CA ALA A 285 -10.29 0.03 -0.73
C ALA A 285 -10.55 0.63 -2.10
N PHE A 286 -11.81 0.70 -2.51
CA PHE A 286 -12.21 1.40 -3.72
C PHE A 286 -12.64 2.83 -3.40
N PHE A 287 -12.43 3.73 -4.35
CA PHE A 287 -12.85 5.12 -4.30
C PHE A 287 -13.28 5.55 -5.70
N ALA A 288 -14.55 5.91 -5.86
CA ALA A 288 -15.12 6.41 -7.09
C ALA A 288 -15.80 7.76 -6.87
N THR A 289 -15.80 8.62 -7.89
CA THR A 289 -16.24 10.01 -7.79
C THR A 289 -16.82 10.53 -9.10
N LYS A 290 -17.59 11.62 -9.03
CA LYS A 290 -17.99 12.42 -10.21
C LYS A 290 -16.78 12.98 -10.96
N ASP A 291 -16.94 13.19 -12.26
CA ASP A 291 -15.88 13.68 -13.16
C ASP A 291 -15.29 15.04 -12.73
N GLU A 292 -16.09 15.89 -12.08
CA GLU A 292 -15.65 17.20 -11.58
C GLU A 292 -14.47 17.12 -10.58
N PHE A 293 -14.34 15.99 -9.87
CA PHE A 293 -13.29 15.77 -8.87
C PHE A 293 -12.05 15.05 -9.43
N LYS A 294 -11.96 14.78 -10.74
CA LYS A 294 -10.84 14.01 -11.34
C LYS A 294 -9.44 14.57 -11.09
N ARG A 295 -9.33 15.86 -10.80
CA ARG A 295 -8.06 16.54 -10.46
C ARG A 295 -7.72 16.48 -8.98
N ASN A 296 -8.65 16.02 -8.14
CA ASN A 296 -8.57 16.00 -6.68
C ASN A 296 -8.63 14.58 -6.11
N ILE A 297 -9.08 13.60 -6.90
CA ILE A 297 -9.13 12.19 -6.49
C ILE A 297 -7.75 11.71 -5.95
N PRO A 298 -7.73 11.03 -4.79
CA PRO A 298 -6.51 10.55 -4.16
C PRO A 298 -5.93 9.31 -4.86
N GLY A 299 -4.62 9.13 -4.73
CA GLY A 299 -3.91 7.94 -5.21
C GLY A 299 -3.77 7.84 -6.73
N ARG A 300 -3.33 6.67 -7.18
CA ARG A 300 -3.06 6.37 -8.60
C ARG A 300 -4.36 6.21 -9.39
N ILE A 301 -4.32 6.56 -10.66
CA ILE A 301 -5.37 6.23 -11.65
C ILE A 301 -4.69 5.64 -12.87
N ILE A 302 -5.23 4.58 -13.43
CA ILE A 302 -4.80 4.03 -14.72
C ILE A 302 -5.63 4.66 -15.83
N GLY A 303 -4.95 5.14 -16.86
CA GLY A 303 -5.57 5.72 -18.04
C GLY A 303 -5.05 5.09 -19.33
N ILE A 304 -5.89 5.15 -20.35
CA ILE A 304 -5.56 4.74 -21.71
C ILE A 304 -4.83 5.88 -22.43
N SER A 305 -3.83 5.52 -23.23
CA SER A 305 -3.07 6.38 -24.12
C SER A 305 -2.71 5.61 -25.40
N ILE A 306 -1.78 6.15 -26.17
CA ILE A 306 -1.16 5.51 -27.33
C ILE A 306 0.35 5.36 -27.15
N ASP A 307 0.96 4.39 -27.81
CA ASP A 307 2.40 4.24 -27.91
C ASP A 307 2.97 4.97 -29.14
N ALA A 308 4.30 4.94 -29.31
CA ALA A 308 5.00 5.54 -30.44
C ALA A 308 4.67 4.93 -31.82
N GLN A 309 3.95 3.81 -31.86
CA GLN A 309 3.41 3.18 -33.07
C GLN A 309 1.90 3.45 -33.21
N SER A 310 1.35 4.33 -32.39
CA SER A 310 -0.08 4.67 -32.30
C SER A 310 -0.97 3.51 -31.83
N ASN A 311 -0.40 2.45 -31.25
CA ASN A 311 -1.16 1.35 -30.65
C ASN A 311 -1.69 1.75 -29.26
N ARG A 312 -2.76 1.10 -28.81
CA ARG A 312 -3.31 1.28 -27.46
C ARG A 312 -2.26 0.97 -26.38
N ALA A 313 -2.10 1.88 -25.42
CA ALA A 313 -1.16 1.77 -24.31
C ALA A 313 -1.81 2.17 -22.98
N LEU A 314 -1.45 1.51 -21.89
CA LEU A 314 -1.89 1.89 -20.54
C LEU A 314 -0.77 2.60 -19.78
N ARG A 315 -1.14 3.55 -18.91
CA ARG A 315 -0.21 4.24 -17.99
C ARG A 315 -0.91 4.72 -16.72
N MET A 316 -0.15 5.06 -15.69
CA MET A 316 -0.71 5.83 -14.55
C MET A 316 -1.00 7.27 -15.00
N ALA A 317 -2.24 7.74 -14.99
CA ALA A 317 -2.68 9.06 -15.49
C ALA A 317 -2.73 10.15 -14.40
N LEU A 318 -2.61 11.42 -14.81
CA LEU A 318 -2.70 12.61 -13.95
C LEU A 318 -1.75 12.56 -12.72
N GLN A 319 -0.52 12.06 -12.90
CA GLN A 319 0.46 11.83 -11.82
C GLN A 319 0.83 13.12 -11.07
N THR A 320 0.61 14.30 -11.65
CA THR A 320 0.84 15.60 -10.98
C THR A 320 -0.02 15.79 -9.73
N ARG A 321 -0.99 14.93 -9.44
CA ARG A 321 -1.75 14.93 -8.17
C ARG A 321 -0.99 14.30 -7.00
N GLU A 322 0.02 13.48 -7.30
CA GLU A 322 0.67 12.58 -6.35
C GLU A 322 1.88 13.24 -5.66
N GLN A 323 2.23 12.68 -4.50
CA GLN A 323 3.25 13.19 -3.58
C GLN A 323 4.63 13.40 -4.22
N HIS A 324 5.03 12.53 -5.16
CA HIS A 324 6.38 12.56 -5.75
C HIS A 324 6.59 13.77 -6.69
N ILE A 325 5.50 14.41 -7.14
CA ILE A 325 5.55 15.65 -7.95
C ILE A 325 5.13 16.85 -7.11
N LYS A 326 3.99 16.77 -6.40
CA LYS A 326 3.38 17.94 -5.74
C LYS A 326 3.74 18.12 -4.27
N ARG A 327 4.39 17.15 -3.62
CA ARG A 327 4.88 17.25 -2.24
C ARG A 327 3.78 17.75 -1.29
N GLU A 328 3.98 18.85 -0.56
CA GLU A 328 3.00 19.46 0.36
C GLU A 328 1.66 19.85 -0.29
N LYS A 329 1.61 20.00 -1.62
CA LYS A 329 0.39 20.35 -2.39
C LYS A 329 -0.28 19.14 -3.04
N ALA A 330 0.17 17.92 -2.71
CA ALA A 330 -0.43 16.70 -3.23
C ALA A 330 -1.85 16.52 -2.71
N THR A 331 -2.64 15.72 -3.42
CA THR A 331 -4.03 15.43 -3.04
C THR A 331 -4.13 14.56 -1.79
N SER A 332 -3.10 13.76 -1.52
CA SER A 332 -2.95 12.86 -0.38
C SER A 332 -1.46 12.54 -0.20
N ASN A 333 -1.07 12.04 0.97
CA ASN A 333 0.27 11.51 1.22
C ASN A 333 0.45 10.07 0.69
N ILE A 334 -0.61 9.40 0.21
CA ILE A 334 -0.53 8.00 -0.21
C ILE A 334 0.54 7.76 -1.28
N CYS A 335 1.34 6.70 -1.09
CA CYS A 335 2.35 6.24 -2.04
C CYS A 335 2.16 4.76 -2.33
N THR A 336 2.59 3.84 -1.45
CA THR A 336 2.18 2.43 -1.52
C THR A 336 0.68 2.34 -1.24
N ALA A 337 -0.06 1.58 -2.04
CA ALA A 337 -1.50 1.36 -1.89
C ALA A 337 -1.79 -0.15 -1.71
N GLN A 338 -2.75 -0.72 -2.45
CA GLN A 338 -3.18 -2.12 -2.33
C GLN A 338 -3.35 -2.79 -3.71
N ALA A 339 -2.37 -2.58 -4.60
CA ALA A 339 -2.46 -2.96 -6.02
C ALA A 339 -2.67 -4.47 -6.24
N LEU A 340 -1.93 -5.34 -5.55
CA LEU A 340 -2.09 -6.80 -5.68
C LEU A 340 -3.51 -7.24 -5.34
N LEU A 341 -4.11 -6.65 -4.29
CA LEU A 341 -5.44 -7.05 -3.83
C LEU A 341 -6.54 -6.46 -4.73
N SER A 342 -6.26 -5.30 -5.34
CA SER A 342 -7.11 -4.75 -6.42
C SER A 342 -7.14 -5.69 -7.61
N ASN A 343 -5.99 -6.26 -7.98
CA ASN A 343 -5.89 -7.24 -9.05
C ASN A 343 -6.64 -8.53 -8.70
N MET A 344 -6.54 -9.02 -7.46
CA MET A 344 -7.33 -10.17 -7.01
C MET A 344 -8.84 -9.91 -7.09
N ALA A 345 -9.31 -8.75 -6.61
CA ALA A 345 -10.72 -8.38 -6.67
C ALA A 345 -11.22 -8.20 -8.11
N ALA A 346 -10.41 -7.61 -8.99
CA ALA A 346 -10.71 -7.52 -10.41
C ALA A 346 -10.83 -8.91 -11.05
N MET A 347 -9.92 -9.84 -10.75
CA MET A 347 -9.97 -11.19 -11.28
C MET A 347 -11.14 -12.00 -10.73
N TYR A 348 -11.56 -11.74 -9.49
CA TYR A 348 -12.78 -12.30 -8.93
C TYR A 348 -14.00 -11.88 -9.75
N ALA A 349 -14.14 -10.58 -10.05
CA ALA A 349 -15.21 -10.07 -10.90
C ALA A 349 -15.12 -10.59 -12.35
N VAL A 350 -13.92 -10.72 -12.92
CA VAL A 350 -13.70 -11.30 -14.25
C VAL A 350 -14.09 -12.78 -14.28
N TYR A 351 -13.83 -13.54 -13.21
CA TYR A 351 -14.14 -14.96 -13.14
C TYR A 351 -15.63 -15.23 -13.05
N HIS A 352 -16.31 -14.50 -12.15
CA HIS A 352 -17.73 -14.70 -11.88
C HIS A 352 -18.63 -13.99 -12.89
N GLY A 353 -18.19 -12.86 -13.45
CA GLY A 353 -18.99 -11.98 -14.28
C GLY A 353 -20.22 -11.41 -13.54
N PRO A 354 -21.04 -10.58 -14.21
CA PRO A 354 -22.20 -9.96 -13.58
C PRO A 354 -23.21 -10.98 -13.05
N THR A 355 -23.42 -12.08 -13.78
CA THR A 355 -24.36 -13.15 -13.39
C THR A 355 -23.88 -13.93 -12.16
N GLY A 356 -22.59 -14.28 -12.09
CA GLY A 356 -22.05 -15.03 -10.96
C GLY A 356 -22.08 -14.20 -9.67
N LEU A 357 -21.66 -12.93 -9.77
CA LEU A 357 -21.70 -12.00 -8.64
C LEU A 357 -23.13 -11.79 -8.12
N LYS A 358 -24.11 -11.62 -9.04
CA LYS A 358 -25.53 -11.51 -8.67
C LYS A 358 -26.04 -12.75 -7.94
N LYS A 359 -25.67 -13.95 -8.40
CA LYS A 359 -26.04 -15.21 -7.73
C LYS A 359 -25.47 -15.32 -6.32
N ILE A 360 -24.21 -14.94 -6.14
CA ILE A 360 -23.56 -14.91 -4.84
C ILE A 360 -24.32 -13.97 -3.90
N ALA A 361 -24.56 -12.74 -4.34
CA ALA A 361 -25.30 -11.75 -3.56
C ALA A 361 -26.73 -12.20 -3.23
N THR A 362 -27.48 -12.73 -4.21
CA THR A 362 -28.86 -13.22 -4.00
C THR A 362 -28.88 -14.31 -2.95
N ARG A 363 -27.98 -15.30 -3.06
CA ARG A 363 -27.87 -16.40 -2.10
C ARG A 363 -27.54 -15.89 -0.70
N THR A 364 -26.59 -14.97 -0.56
CA THR A 364 -26.24 -14.40 0.74
C THR A 364 -27.42 -13.65 1.36
N SER A 365 -28.14 -12.85 0.58
CA SER A 365 -29.34 -12.12 1.01
C SER A 365 -30.49 -13.06 1.41
N MET A 366 -30.69 -14.17 0.69
CA MET A 366 -31.67 -15.21 1.04
C MET A 366 -31.40 -15.86 2.40
N LEU A 367 -30.13 -16.12 2.73
CA LEU A 367 -29.76 -16.70 4.03
C LEU A 367 -30.06 -15.73 5.17
N ALA A 368 -29.68 -14.45 5.01
CA ALA A 368 -30.00 -13.39 5.97
C ALA A 368 -31.51 -13.24 6.16
N LYS A 369 -32.27 -13.21 5.06
CA LYS A 369 -33.74 -13.17 5.08
C LYS A 369 -34.34 -14.37 5.81
N SER A 370 -33.83 -15.57 5.55
CA SER A 370 -34.32 -16.80 6.19
C SER A 370 -34.09 -16.79 7.70
N ALA A 371 -32.95 -16.27 8.15
CA ALA A 371 -32.68 -16.05 9.57
C ALA A 371 -33.63 -15.00 10.17
N ALA A 372 -33.80 -13.87 9.48
CA ALA A 372 -34.67 -12.77 9.89
C ALA A 372 -36.13 -13.23 10.08
N ASP A 373 -36.70 -13.89 9.08
CA ASP A 373 -38.09 -14.37 9.11
C ASP A 373 -38.30 -15.41 10.22
N SER A 374 -37.30 -16.28 10.43
CA SER A 374 -37.30 -17.28 11.50
C SER A 374 -37.27 -16.66 12.89
N LEU A 375 -36.42 -15.65 13.10
CA LEU A 375 -36.34 -14.92 14.36
C LEU A 375 -37.61 -14.10 14.62
N LYS A 376 -38.16 -13.44 13.60
CA LYS A 376 -39.45 -12.73 13.70
C LYS A 376 -40.60 -13.66 14.08
N LYS A 377 -40.67 -14.88 13.51
CA LYS A 377 -41.66 -15.90 13.90
C LYS A 377 -41.54 -16.34 15.36
N LYS A 378 -40.35 -16.22 15.97
CA LYS A 378 -40.11 -16.48 17.40
C LYS A 378 -40.33 -15.24 18.29
N GLY A 379 -40.75 -14.11 17.72
CA GLY A 379 -41.06 -12.88 18.45
C GLY A 379 -39.87 -11.94 18.67
N PHE A 380 -38.71 -12.20 18.06
CA PHE A 380 -37.61 -11.24 18.07
C PHE A 380 -37.92 -10.04 17.18
N GLN A 381 -37.48 -8.86 17.61
CA GLN A 381 -37.59 -7.63 16.84
C GLN A 381 -36.25 -7.36 16.12
N LEU A 382 -36.33 -6.83 14.90
CA LEU A 382 -35.16 -6.38 14.15
C LEU A 382 -35.06 -4.85 14.23
N ALA A 383 -33.84 -4.32 14.19
CA ALA A 383 -33.62 -2.87 14.17
C ALA A 383 -34.01 -2.24 12.83
N ALA A 384 -33.94 -3.01 11.74
CA ALA A 384 -34.38 -2.63 10.41
C ALA A 384 -35.14 -3.78 9.76
N GLU A 385 -36.21 -3.46 9.01
CA GLU A 385 -37.00 -4.45 8.26
C GLU A 385 -36.41 -4.76 6.87
N THR A 386 -35.56 -3.87 6.36
CA THR A 386 -34.96 -3.93 5.03
C THR A 386 -33.45 -4.01 5.15
N PHE A 387 -32.83 -4.96 4.44
CA PHE A 387 -31.41 -5.26 4.57
C PHE A 387 -30.90 -6.08 3.40
N PHE A 388 -29.58 -6.10 3.19
CA PHE A 388 -28.91 -7.00 2.25
C PHE A 388 -28.55 -8.34 2.93
N ASP A 389 -27.44 -8.39 3.67
CA ASP A 389 -26.89 -9.60 4.27
C ASP A 389 -26.80 -9.57 5.80
N THR A 390 -27.09 -8.40 6.38
CA THR A 390 -26.87 -8.13 7.80
C THR A 390 -28.19 -7.83 8.49
N ILE A 391 -28.42 -8.47 9.63
CA ILE A 391 -29.57 -8.18 10.49
C ILE A 391 -29.10 -7.80 11.89
N ALA A 392 -29.74 -6.79 12.47
CA ALA A 392 -29.56 -6.41 13.86
C ALA A 392 -30.79 -6.81 14.69
N VAL A 393 -30.61 -7.72 15.64
CA VAL A 393 -31.68 -8.28 16.48
C VAL A 393 -31.70 -7.55 17.82
N ILE A 394 -32.87 -7.01 18.19
CA ILE A 394 -33.10 -6.33 19.46
C ILE A 394 -33.60 -7.35 20.50
N THR A 395 -32.90 -7.47 21.62
CA THR A 395 -33.21 -8.40 22.71
C THR A 395 -32.59 -7.96 24.02
N ASN A 396 -33.24 -8.23 25.16
CA ASN A 396 -32.65 -8.00 26.49
C ASN A 396 -31.68 -9.12 26.93
N ASP A 397 -31.49 -10.14 26.10
CA ASP A 397 -30.77 -11.38 26.42
C ASP A 397 -29.49 -11.54 25.57
N ALA A 398 -28.94 -10.42 25.10
CA ALA A 398 -27.85 -10.41 24.13
C ALA A 398 -26.59 -11.15 24.65
N GLU A 399 -26.25 -10.96 25.93
CA GLU A 399 -25.08 -11.56 26.56
C GLU A 399 -25.17 -13.09 26.61
N ARG A 400 -26.35 -13.65 26.94
CA ARG A 400 -26.56 -15.10 26.94
C ARG A 400 -26.40 -15.66 25.54
N ILE A 401 -27.02 -15.02 24.54
CA ILE A 401 -26.99 -15.48 23.14
C ILE A 401 -25.55 -15.47 22.61
N ILE A 402 -24.79 -14.39 22.84
CA ILE A 402 -23.38 -14.30 22.45
C ILE A 402 -22.55 -15.37 23.17
N THR A 403 -22.79 -15.60 24.46
CA THR A 403 -22.11 -16.66 25.22
C THR A 403 -22.44 -18.05 24.67
N THR A 404 -23.69 -18.32 24.29
CA THR A 404 -24.09 -19.57 23.65
C THR A 404 -23.45 -19.74 22.27
N ALA A 405 -23.37 -18.67 21.48
CA ALA A 405 -22.70 -18.66 20.19
C ALA A 405 -21.20 -18.96 20.32
N ALA A 406 -20.53 -18.33 21.29
CA ALA A 406 -19.11 -18.56 21.56
C ALA A 406 -18.82 -20.03 21.92
N LYS A 407 -19.69 -20.69 22.69
CA LYS A 407 -19.59 -22.14 23.00
C LYS A 407 -19.71 -23.03 21.76
N ARG A 408 -20.29 -22.51 20.66
CA ARG A 408 -20.42 -23.17 19.36
C ARG A 408 -19.36 -22.72 18.36
N ASN A 409 -18.35 -21.96 18.78
CA ASN A 409 -17.36 -21.31 17.90
C ASN A 409 -18.01 -20.41 16.83
N ILE A 410 -19.07 -19.70 17.21
CA ILE A 410 -19.76 -18.70 16.39
C ILE A 410 -19.56 -17.33 17.02
N ASN A 411 -19.18 -16.34 16.21
CA ASN A 411 -19.06 -14.96 16.64
C ASN A 411 -20.18 -14.11 16.05
N PHE A 412 -20.92 -13.44 16.92
CA PHE A 412 -21.83 -12.35 16.55
C PHE A 412 -21.23 -11.01 16.92
N ARG A 413 -21.72 -9.94 16.29
CA ARG A 413 -21.38 -8.58 16.69
C ARG A 413 -22.23 -8.13 17.85
N LYS A 414 -21.60 -7.76 18.97
CA LYS A 414 -22.26 -7.01 20.03
C LYS A 414 -22.33 -5.53 19.64
N ILE A 415 -23.47 -5.06 19.15
CA ILE A 415 -23.68 -3.64 18.81
C ILE A 415 -23.97 -2.83 20.08
N SER A 416 -24.77 -3.40 20.99
CA SER A 416 -25.03 -2.83 22.30
C SER A 416 -25.39 -3.95 23.29
N ASN A 417 -25.67 -3.61 24.55
CA ASN A 417 -26.21 -4.57 25.52
C ASN A 417 -27.62 -5.11 25.15
N LYS A 418 -28.27 -4.53 24.13
CA LYS A 418 -29.60 -4.93 23.67
C LYS A 418 -29.67 -5.28 22.19
N THR A 419 -28.56 -5.20 21.45
CA THR A 419 -28.57 -5.34 19.99
C THR A 419 -27.43 -6.24 19.54
N ILE A 420 -27.76 -7.29 18.80
CA ILE A 420 -26.81 -8.23 18.21
C ILE A 420 -26.85 -8.08 16.68
N GLY A 421 -25.71 -7.80 16.07
CA GLY A 421 -25.53 -7.84 14.61
C GLY A 421 -25.12 -9.22 14.13
N ILE A 422 -25.71 -9.66 13.02
CA ILE A 422 -25.45 -10.94 12.35
C ILE A 422 -25.33 -10.68 10.85
N SER A 423 -24.12 -10.76 10.33
CA SER A 423 -23.83 -10.60 8.90
C SER A 423 -23.56 -11.95 8.25
N PHE A 424 -24.38 -12.31 7.27
CA PHE A 424 -24.16 -13.47 6.42
C PHE A 424 -23.24 -13.11 5.27
N ASP A 425 -22.57 -14.11 4.71
CA ASP A 425 -21.59 -13.90 3.65
C ASP A 425 -21.59 -15.02 2.61
N GLU A 426 -20.61 -15.02 1.70
CA GLU A 426 -20.51 -16.02 0.63
C GLU A 426 -20.29 -17.44 1.19
N THR A 427 -19.60 -17.55 2.33
CA THR A 427 -19.22 -18.82 2.96
C THR A 427 -20.33 -19.42 3.81
N SER A 428 -21.37 -18.65 4.09
CA SER A 428 -22.53 -19.06 4.87
C SER A 428 -23.35 -20.13 4.13
N THR A 429 -23.94 -21.05 4.88
CA THR A 429 -24.76 -22.15 4.37
C THR A 429 -26.12 -22.20 5.07
N PRO A 430 -27.10 -22.96 4.55
CA PRO A 430 -28.36 -23.20 5.27
C PRO A 430 -28.17 -23.84 6.66
N SER A 431 -27.14 -24.66 6.86
CA SER A 431 -26.81 -25.21 8.17
C SER A 431 -26.34 -24.12 9.13
N ASP A 432 -25.55 -23.17 8.64
CA ASP A 432 -25.09 -22.03 9.44
C ASP A 432 -26.29 -21.20 9.93
N VAL A 433 -27.33 -20.99 9.10
CA VAL A 433 -28.57 -20.34 9.53
C VAL A 433 -29.20 -21.08 10.73
N LEU A 434 -29.23 -22.42 10.69
CA LEU A 434 -29.74 -23.22 11.81
C LEU A 434 -28.90 -23.07 13.07
N ASP A 435 -27.58 -23.06 12.92
CA ASP A 435 -26.69 -22.88 14.07
C ASP A 435 -26.85 -21.49 14.68
N VAL A 436 -27.06 -20.46 13.86
CA VAL A 436 -27.44 -19.11 14.32
C VAL A 436 -28.74 -19.16 15.11
N LEU A 437 -29.82 -19.74 14.57
CA LEU A 437 -31.12 -19.81 15.25
C LEU A 437 -31.05 -20.59 16.56
N LYS A 438 -30.26 -21.66 16.62
CA LYS A 438 -30.01 -22.44 17.84
C LYS A 438 -29.25 -21.68 18.92
N CYS A 439 -28.58 -20.57 18.60
CA CYS A 439 -27.99 -19.69 19.60
C CYS A 439 -29.07 -18.86 20.33
N PHE A 440 -30.17 -18.54 19.64
CA PHE A 440 -31.31 -17.82 20.22
C PHE A 440 -32.23 -18.76 21.02
N ASP A 441 -32.51 -19.94 20.49
CA ASP A 441 -33.35 -20.99 21.09
C ASP A 441 -32.74 -22.37 20.78
N GLU A 442 -32.17 -23.05 21.78
CA GLU A 442 -31.50 -24.36 21.57
C GLU A 442 -32.45 -25.46 21.05
N ASN A 443 -33.77 -25.29 21.26
CA ASN A 443 -34.80 -26.22 20.80
C ASN A 443 -35.34 -25.87 19.40
N TYR A 444 -34.69 -24.97 18.67
CA TYR A 444 -35.10 -24.61 17.32
C TYR A 444 -35.15 -25.88 16.42
N ALA A 445 -36.28 -26.08 15.75
CA ALA A 445 -36.52 -27.27 14.93
C ALA A 445 -35.45 -27.42 13.83
N SER A 446 -35.02 -28.66 13.57
CA SER A 446 -33.95 -28.96 12.64
C SER A 446 -34.25 -28.65 11.17
N ASN A 447 -35.52 -28.39 10.82
CA ASN A 447 -35.95 -28.12 9.46
C ASN A 447 -36.09 -26.60 9.25
N ILE A 448 -35.23 -26.03 8.42
CA ILE A 448 -35.35 -24.66 7.92
C ILE A 448 -35.76 -24.71 6.47
N GLU A 449 -36.87 -24.07 6.14
CA GLU A 449 -37.24 -23.78 4.77
C GLU A 449 -36.52 -22.49 4.34
N VAL A 450 -35.39 -22.65 3.64
CA VAL A 450 -34.83 -21.56 2.84
C VAL A 450 -35.65 -21.52 1.55
N SER A 451 -36.38 -20.43 1.32
CA SER A 451 -37.14 -20.26 0.08
C SER A 451 -36.20 -20.41 -1.12
N GLN A 452 -36.63 -21.19 -2.12
CA GLN A 452 -35.89 -21.37 -3.37
C GLN A 452 -36.23 -20.30 -4.43
N ASP A 453 -37.18 -19.41 -4.12
CA ASP A 453 -37.59 -18.36 -5.04
C ASP A 453 -36.66 -17.15 -4.90
N ASP A 454 -36.10 -16.67 -6.02
CA ASP A 454 -35.18 -15.51 -6.09
C ASP A 454 -35.80 -14.16 -5.67
N PHE A 455 -36.99 -14.16 -5.07
CA PHE A 455 -37.72 -12.96 -4.69
C PHE A 455 -37.29 -12.44 -3.30
N LEU A 456 -36.51 -11.35 -3.30
CA LEU A 456 -35.95 -10.74 -2.09
C LEU A 456 -36.85 -9.63 -1.55
N THR A 457 -37.82 -9.97 -0.70
CA THR A 457 -38.70 -8.96 -0.05
C THR A 457 -38.00 -8.09 1.00
N ASN A 458 -36.79 -8.47 1.42
CA ASN A 458 -35.95 -7.68 2.34
C ASN A 458 -35.25 -6.51 1.64
N ILE A 459 -35.27 -6.45 0.31
CA ILE A 459 -34.79 -5.32 -0.48
C ILE A 459 -36.00 -4.54 -0.99
N PRO A 460 -36.15 -3.24 -0.67
CA PRO A 460 -37.25 -2.42 -1.18
C PRO A 460 -37.27 -2.33 -2.71
N SER A 461 -38.45 -2.26 -3.31
CA SER A 461 -38.59 -2.18 -4.76
C SER A 461 -37.97 -0.91 -5.37
N ASP A 462 -37.98 0.20 -4.62
CA ASP A 462 -37.37 1.47 -5.02
C ASP A 462 -35.83 1.50 -4.85
N LEU A 463 -35.29 0.55 -4.08
CA LEU A 463 -33.85 0.35 -3.90
C LEU A 463 -33.33 -0.90 -4.61
N THR A 464 -34.16 -1.55 -5.44
CA THR A 464 -33.73 -2.71 -6.23
C THR A 464 -33.02 -2.22 -7.49
N ARG A 465 -31.79 -2.69 -7.72
CA ARG A 465 -31.00 -2.33 -8.89
C ARG A 465 -31.67 -2.77 -10.18
N THR A 466 -31.88 -1.83 -11.09
CA THR A 466 -32.35 -2.09 -12.45
C THR A 466 -31.27 -1.90 -13.51
N SER A 467 -30.20 -1.16 -13.19
CA SER A 467 -29.08 -0.91 -14.12
C SER A 467 -28.22 -2.15 -14.33
N THR A 468 -27.72 -2.30 -15.55
CA THR A 468 -26.72 -3.31 -15.91
C THR A 468 -25.31 -2.89 -15.48
N TYR A 469 -24.42 -3.86 -15.31
CA TYR A 469 -23.02 -3.65 -14.93
C TYR A 469 -22.13 -4.75 -15.53
N LEU A 470 -20.83 -4.49 -15.64
CA LEU A 470 -19.80 -5.41 -16.12
C LEU A 470 -20.11 -5.95 -17.52
N LEU A 471 -20.56 -5.08 -18.42
CA LEU A 471 -20.90 -5.43 -19.80
C LEU A 471 -19.66 -5.58 -20.68
N HIS A 472 -18.51 -5.04 -20.27
CA HIS A 472 -17.27 -5.15 -21.02
C HIS A 472 -16.89 -6.64 -21.22
N PRO A 473 -16.40 -7.05 -22.41
CA PRO A 473 -16.13 -8.46 -22.69
C PRO A 473 -15.16 -9.14 -21.73
N VAL A 474 -14.22 -8.41 -21.12
CA VAL A 474 -13.31 -8.95 -20.11
C VAL A 474 -14.05 -9.66 -18.97
N PHE A 475 -15.21 -9.15 -18.53
CA PHE A 475 -16.00 -9.76 -17.46
C PHE A 475 -16.91 -10.90 -17.96
N ASN A 476 -16.87 -11.21 -19.24
CA ASN A 476 -17.78 -12.15 -19.92
C ASN A 476 -17.05 -13.23 -20.74
N SER A 477 -15.72 -13.21 -20.80
CA SER A 477 -14.92 -14.13 -21.63
C SER A 477 -14.14 -15.20 -20.85
N HIS A 478 -13.86 -15.02 -19.55
CA HIS A 478 -12.86 -15.81 -18.81
C HIS A 478 -13.41 -16.68 -17.67
N HIS A 479 -14.65 -17.19 -17.79
CA HIS A 479 -15.35 -17.88 -16.69
C HIS A 479 -14.92 -19.34 -16.46
N SER A 480 -14.27 -20.00 -17.42
CA SER A 480 -13.71 -21.33 -17.16
C SER A 480 -12.31 -21.21 -16.56
N GLU A 481 -11.94 -22.13 -15.67
CA GLU A 481 -10.65 -22.08 -14.99
C GLU A 481 -9.46 -22.03 -15.97
N SER A 482 -9.51 -22.81 -17.06
CA SER A 482 -8.47 -22.76 -18.10
C SER A 482 -8.38 -21.41 -18.83
N LYS A 483 -9.52 -20.74 -19.06
CA LYS A 483 -9.51 -19.40 -19.67
C LYS A 483 -8.98 -18.35 -18.69
N MET A 484 -9.33 -18.47 -17.41
CA MET A 484 -8.81 -17.61 -16.36
C MET A 484 -7.29 -17.77 -16.20
N MET A 485 -6.79 -19.01 -16.10
CA MET A 485 -5.34 -19.28 -16.02
C MET A 485 -4.58 -18.66 -17.20
N ARG A 486 -5.11 -18.81 -18.43
CA ARG A 486 -4.51 -18.21 -19.63
C ARG A 486 -4.53 -16.69 -19.59
N TYR A 487 -5.63 -16.09 -19.12
CA TYR A 487 -5.74 -14.64 -19.00
C TYR A 487 -4.75 -14.09 -17.98
N ILE A 488 -4.72 -14.65 -16.75
CA ILE A 488 -3.76 -14.29 -15.71
C ILE A 488 -2.33 -14.40 -16.24
N LYS A 489 -1.97 -15.52 -16.86
CA LYS A 489 -0.61 -15.73 -17.40
C LYS A 489 -0.30 -14.79 -18.56
N SER A 490 -1.29 -14.44 -19.39
CA SER A 490 -1.09 -13.49 -20.48
C SER A 490 -0.80 -12.08 -20.00
N LEU A 491 -1.35 -11.67 -18.85
CA LEU A 491 -1.02 -10.40 -18.21
C LEU A 491 0.33 -10.48 -17.51
N GLU A 492 0.59 -11.54 -16.75
CA GLU A 492 1.89 -11.77 -16.08
C GLU A 492 3.07 -11.66 -17.06
N ASN A 493 2.96 -12.25 -18.25
CA ASN A 493 4.02 -12.22 -19.25
C ASN A 493 4.31 -10.82 -19.84
N LYS A 494 3.45 -9.82 -19.59
CA LYS A 494 3.66 -8.42 -20.00
C LYS A 494 4.43 -7.62 -18.95
N ASP A 495 4.66 -8.19 -17.77
CA ASP A 495 5.19 -7.52 -16.61
C ASP A 495 6.59 -8.06 -16.27
N LEU A 496 7.59 -7.18 -16.22
CA LEU A 496 8.91 -7.55 -15.72
C LEU A 496 8.88 -7.51 -14.18
N SER A 497 9.23 -8.63 -13.54
CA SER A 497 9.29 -8.79 -12.09
C SER A 497 10.60 -9.47 -11.64
N LEU A 498 10.80 -9.67 -10.32
CA LEU A 498 12.07 -10.19 -9.77
C LEU A 498 12.35 -11.65 -10.15
N ASN A 499 11.37 -12.37 -10.70
CA ASN A 499 11.63 -13.71 -11.27
C ASN A 499 12.26 -13.66 -12.68
N THR A 500 12.51 -12.46 -13.21
CA THR A 500 13.10 -12.23 -14.54
C THR A 500 14.52 -11.66 -14.42
N SER A 501 14.68 -10.54 -13.70
CA SER A 501 15.95 -9.84 -13.48
C SER A 501 15.86 -8.87 -12.30
N MET A 502 17.00 -8.37 -11.85
CA MET A 502 17.09 -7.31 -10.84
C MET A 502 16.27 -6.08 -11.25
N ILE A 503 15.49 -5.56 -10.30
CA ILE A 503 14.82 -4.27 -10.40
C ILE A 503 15.52 -3.30 -9.44
N SER A 504 16.47 -2.51 -9.93
CA SER A 504 17.35 -1.69 -9.09
C SER A 504 16.77 -0.32 -8.70
N LEU A 505 15.50 -0.28 -8.30
CA LEU A 505 14.79 0.95 -7.91
C LEU A 505 15.34 1.51 -6.59
N GLY A 506 16.05 2.64 -6.65
CA GLY A 506 16.42 3.43 -5.48
C GLY A 506 15.24 3.78 -4.58
N SER A 507 15.48 3.78 -3.26
CA SER A 507 14.50 3.98 -2.19
C SER A 507 13.35 2.96 -2.17
N CYS A 508 13.50 1.80 -2.82
CA CYS A 508 12.46 0.77 -2.89
C CYS A 508 12.90 -0.58 -2.31
N THR A 509 14.20 -0.85 -2.20
CA THR A 509 14.74 -2.10 -1.65
C THR A 509 14.05 -3.34 -2.24
N MET A 510 14.24 -3.56 -3.54
CA MET A 510 13.67 -4.69 -4.28
C MET A 510 14.38 -6.02 -3.97
N LYS A 511 14.40 -6.40 -2.68
CA LYS A 511 15.07 -7.60 -2.18
C LYS A 511 14.22 -8.86 -2.39
N LEU A 512 14.77 -10.02 -2.04
CA LEU A 512 14.05 -11.28 -2.04
C LEU A 512 12.77 -11.22 -1.16
N ASN A 513 11.67 -11.73 -1.71
CA ASN A 513 10.47 -12.12 -0.96
C ASN A 513 10.42 -13.66 -0.95
N ALA A 514 10.92 -14.28 0.12
CA ALA A 514 11.20 -15.72 0.09
C ALA A 514 9.91 -16.55 0.15
N ALA A 515 9.87 -17.67 -0.57
CA ALA A 515 8.70 -18.55 -0.60
C ALA A 515 8.30 -19.01 0.82
N SER A 516 9.27 -19.34 1.67
CA SER A 516 9.05 -19.73 3.07
C SER A 516 8.41 -18.62 3.91
N GLU A 517 8.62 -17.35 3.57
CA GLU A 517 7.97 -16.19 4.22
C GLU A 517 6.53 -15.99 3.73
N MET A 518 6.28 -16.32 2.45
CA MET A 518 5.00 -16.10 1.76
C MET A 518 3.97 -17.21 2.02
N MET A 519 4.40 -18.47 2.13
CA MET A 519 3.52 -19.64 2.27
C MET A 519 2.50 -19.56 3.42
N PRO A 520 2.83 -19.06 4.63
CA PRO A 520 1.88 -19.04 5.75
C PRO A 520 0.64 -18.18 5.51
N LEU A 521 0.71 -17.21 4.60
CA LEU A 521 -0.35 -16.22 4.37
C LEU A 521 -1.63 -16.86 3.83
N SER A 522 -1.54 -17.97 3.12
CA SER A 522 -2.71 -18.69 2.59
C SER A 522 -3.28 -19.74 3.54
N TRP A 523 -2.61 -20.01 4.68
CA TRP A 523 -3.09 -21.01 5.64
C TRP A 523 -4.31 -20.49 6.41
N GLY A 524 -5.36 -21.30 6.51
CA GLY A 524 -6.64 -20.90 7.12
C GLY A 524 -6.52 -20.42 8.58
N CYS A 525 -5.55 -20.94 9.34
CA CYS A 525 -5.28 -20.48 10.72
C CYS A 525 -4.79 -19.02 10.82
N TRP A 526 -4.35 -18.44 9.70
CA TRP A 526 -3.93 -17.05 9.57
C TRP A 526 -4.92 -16.24 8.71
N SER A 527 -5.27 -16.75 7.53
CA SER A 527 -6.01 -16.02 6.50
C SER A 527 -7.50 -15.84 6.81
N SER A 528 -8.08 -16.72 7.64
CA SER A 528 -9.53 -16.77 7.91
C SER A 528 -9.96 -16.11 9.24
N ILE A 529 -9.06 -15.38 9.91
CA ILE A 529 -9.38 -14.72 11.18
C ILE A 529 -9.99 -13.33 10.92
N HIS A 530 -11.15 -13.05 11.52
CA HIS A 530 -11.81 -11.75 11.44
C HIS A 530 -11.09 -10.72 12.34
N PRO A 531 -10.85 -9.46 11.90
CA PRO A 531 -10.09 -8.46 12.68
C PRO A 531 -10.65 -8.18 14.08
N PHE A 532 -11.97 -8.27 14.22
CA PHE A 532 -12.68 -8.04 15.47
C PHE A 532 -13.10 -9.34 16.20
N ALA A 533 -12.46 -10.47 15.88
CA ALA A 533 -12.67 -11.71 16.62
C ALA A 533 -12.24 -11.53 18.10
N PRO A 534 -12.92 -12.21 19.05
CA PRO A 534 -12.51 -12.20 20.45
C PRO A 534 -11.03 -12.56 20.65
N LEU A 535 -10.32 -11.83 21.52
CA LEU A 535 -8.85 -11.98 21.69
C LEU A 535 -8.42 -13.39 22.11
N ASN A 536 -9.29 -14.16 22.78
CA ASN A 536 -9.02 -15.55 23.13
C ASN A 536 -8.93 -16.49 21.91
N GLN A 537 -9.44 -16.07 20.75
CA GLN A 537 -9.38 -16.78 19.47
C GLN A 537 -8.17 -16.38 18.61
N THR A 538 -7.42 -15.35 19.00
CA THR A 538 -6.36 -14.75 18.16
C THR A 538 -4.98 -14.86 18.81
N LYS A 539 -4.77 -15.86 19.69
CA LYS A 539 -3.54 -15.99 20.48
C LYS A 539 -2.27 -16.14 19.64
N GLY A 540 -2.37 -16.78 18.47
CA GLY A 540 -1.27 -16.88 17.51
C GLY A 540 -0.89 -15.50 16.95
N TYR A 541 -1.88 -14.71 16.52
CA TYR A 541 -1.64 -13.33 16.10
C TYR A 541 -1.07 -12.46 17.21
N GLN A 542 -1.60 -12.55 18.44
CA GLN A 542 -1.10 -11.78 19.59
C GLN A 542 0.38 -12.09 19.85
N GLN A 543 0.78 -13.37 19.79
CA GLN A 543 2.19 -13.74 19.92
C GLN A 543 3.06 -13.09 18.82
N ILE A 544 2.64 -13.15 17.56
CA ILE A 544 3.40 -12.55 16.44
C ILE A 544 3.49 -11.03 16.57
N ILE A 545 2.39 -10.37 16.94
CA ILE A 545 2.32 -8.92 17.15
C ILE A 545 3.29 -8.50 18.25
N ASP A 546 3.26 -9.18 19.40
CA ASP A 546 4.12 -8.87 20.55
C ASP A 546 5.61 -9.11 20.24
N GLU A 547 5.94 -10.25 19.64
CA GLU A 547 7.32 -10.60 19.30
C GLU A 547 7.89 -9.69 18.21
N LEU A 548 7.15 -9.46 17.12
CA LEU A 548 7.59 -8.58 16.04
C LEU A 548 7.79 -7.15 16.55
N SER A 549 6.86 -6.63 17.37
CA SER A 549 7.00 -5.30 17.98
C SER A 549 8.29 -5.17 18.78
N LYS A 550 8.65 -6.20 19.56
CA LYS A 550 9.92 -6.23 20.32
C LYS A 550 11.14 -6.27 19.41
N TYR A 551 11.12 -7.12 18.38
CA TYR A 551 12.25 -7.21 17.43
C TYR A 551 12.46 -5.88 16.70
N LEU A 552 11.38 -5.21 16.28
CA LEU A 552 11.48 -3.90 15.63
C LEU A 552 12.00 -2.82 16.60
N CYS A 553 11.56 -2.83 17.87
CA CYS A 553 12.10 -1.93 18.90
C CYS A 553 13.61 -2.13 19.10
N GLU A 554 14.05 -3.39 19.21
CA GLU A 554 15.47 -3.73 19.36
C GLU A 554 16.30 -3.26 18.16
N ILE A 555 15.86 -3.60 16.93
CA ILE A 555 16.52 -3.20 15.68
C ILE A 555 16.65 -1.68 15.55
N THR A 556 15.66 -0.94 16.06
CA THR A 556 15.60 0.51 15.90
C THR A 556 16.12 1.30 17.10
N GLY A 557 16.39 0.65 18.23
CA GLY A 557 16.78 1.32 19.48
C GLY A 557 15.65 2.16 20.09
N PHE A 558 14.40 1.73 19.96
CA PHE A 558 13.20 2.37 20.51
C PHE A 558 12.54 1.53 21.59
N ASP A 559 11.55 2.11 22.27
CA ASP A 559 10.96 1.54 23.50
C ASP A 559 9.55 0.96 23.30
N ALA A 560 8.83 1.42 22.28
CA ALA A 560 7.48 0.95 21.95
C ALA A 560 7.21 0.97 20.45
N CYS A 561 6.29 0.12 19.99
CA CYS A 561 5.92 0.00 18.58
C CYS A 561 4.40 -0.02 18.39
N SER A 562 3.91 0.62 17.33
CA SER A 562 2.56 0.44 16.80
C SER A 562 2.60 -0.19 15.41
N LEU A 563 1.92 -1.34 15.29
CA LEU A 563 1.77 -2.07 14.03
C LEU A 563 0.50 -1.67 13.25
N GLN A 564 -0.20 -0.61 13.67
CA GLN A 564 -1.46 -0.18 13.03
C GLN A 564 -1.30 0.45 11.63
N PRO A 565 -0.30 1.33 11.37
CA PRO A 565 -0.23 2.02 10.09
C PRO A 565 0.08 1.08 8.93
N ASN A 566 -0.79 1.05 7.92
CA ASN A 566 -0.78 0.10 6.80
C ASN A 566 -0.05 0.61 5.53
N SER A 567 0.80 1.63 5.67
CA SER A 567 1.76 2.06 4.64
C SER A 567 2.83 2.96 5.26
N GLY A 568 3.95 3.19 4.58
CA GLY A 568 4.98 4.10 5.08
C GLY A 568 4.47 5.53 5.30
N ALA A 569 3.68 6.06 4.36
CA ALA A 569 3.05 7.37 4.49
C ALA A 569 2.06 7.45 5.67
N GLN A 570 1.34 6.36 5.97
CA GLN A 570 0.53 6.28 7.19
C GLN A 570 1.37 6.21 8.46
N GLY A 571 2.56 5.59 8.40
CA GLY A 571 3.54 5.62 9.48
C GLY A 571 4.07 7.03 9.76
N GLU A 572 4.37 7.80 8.71
CA GLU A 572 4.69 9.22 8.84
C GLU A 572 3.56 9.99 9.51
N TYR A 573 2.34 9.89 8.97
CA TYR A 573 1.17 10.55 9.55
C TYR A 573 0.98 10.18 11.02
N ALA A 574 1.03 8.89 11.35
CA ALA A 574 0.90 8.41 12.73
C ALA A 574 2.02 8.93 13.64
N GLY A 575 3.28 8.93 13.19
CA GLY A 575 4.41 9.44 13.98
C GLY A 575 4.30 10.94 14.25
N LEU A 576 3.83 11.71 13.27
CA LEU A 576 3.60 13.15 13.43
C LEU A 576 2.41 13.45 14.35
N LEU A 577 1.34 12.66 14.30
CA LEU A 577 0.25 12.74 15.28
C LEU A 577 0.75 12.46 16.70
N THR A 578 1.57 11.41 16.88
CA THR A 578 2.18 11.10 18.19
C THR A 578 3.00 12.28 18.71
N ILE A 579 3.80 12.94 17.86
CA ILE A 579 4.55 14.17 18.22
C ILE A 579 3.59 15.31 18.59
N ARG A 580 2.52 15.52 17.82
CA ARG A 580 1.52 16.55 18.07
C ARG A 580 0.87 16.36 19.43
N GLU A 581 0.36 15.16 19.72
CA GLU A 581 -0.30 14.85 20.99
C GLU A 581 0.67 14.97 22.17
N TYR A 582 1.94 14.61 21.99
CA TYR A 582 2.98 14.86 22.99
C TYR A 582 3.11 16.36 23.32
N HIS A 583 3.20 17.24 22.32
CA HIS A 583 3.25 18.69 22.56
C HIS A 583 1.97 19.21 23.22
N LEU A 584 0.80 18.79 22.76
CA LEU A 584 -0.49 19.17 23.34
C LEU A 584 -0.59 18.76 24.81
N SER A 585 -0.13 17.56 25.17
CA SER A 585 -0.15 17.05 26.55
C SER A 585 0.69 17.88 27.53
N ARG A 586 1.68 18.63 27.02
CA ARG A 586 2.55 19.52 27.80
C ARG A 586 2.08 20.98 27.80
N GLY A 587 0.98 21.28 27.12
CA GLY A 587 0.48 22.65 26.95
C GLY A 587 1.18 23.46 25.86
N ASP A 588 2.03 22.85 25.04
CA ASP A 588 2.76 23.48 23.94
C ASP A 588 1.89 23.56 22.65
N HIS A 589 0.67 24.08 22.76
CA HIS A 589 -0.32 24.06 21.68
C HIS A 589 0.10 24.81 20.40
N GLN A 590 1.03 25.74 20.53
CA GLN A 590 1.56 26.56 19.43
C GLN A 590 2.62 25.83 18.58
N ARG A 591 3.13 24.68 19.02
CA ARG A 591 4.19 23.96 18.32
C ARG A 591 3.64 23.17 17.13
N ASN A 592 3.72 23.77 15.94
CA ASN A 592 3.24 23.17 14.70
C ASN A 592 4.21 23.28 13.51
N VAL A 593 5.42 23.82 13.69
CA VAL A 593 6.42 23.96 12.62
C VAL A 593 7.25 22.67 12.50
N MET A 594 7.34 22.14 11.29
CA MET A 594 8.21 21.02 10.93
C MET A 594 9.31 21.47 9.96
N LEU A 595 10.56 21.31 10.37
CA LEU A 595 11.70 21.48 9.48
C LEU A 595 11.85 20.24 8.59
N ILE A 596 11.92 20.42 7.27
CA ILE A 596 12.03 19.30 6.32
C ILE A 596 13.10 19.63 5.28
N PRO A 597 14.18 18.83 5.17
CA PRO A 597 15.18 18.99 4.12
C PRO A 597 14.58 18.90 2.72
N ILE A 598 15.11 19.67 1.77
CA ILE A 598 14.66 19.64 0.36
C ILE A 598 14.81 18.26 -0.29
N SER A 599 15.74 17.45 0.20
CA SER A 599 16.00 16.08 -0.25
C SER A 599 14.94 15.06 0.21
N ALA A 600 14.14 15.38 1.23
CA ALA A 600 13.16 14.45 1.78
C ALA A 600 12.17 13.95 0.72
N HIS A 601 11.68 12.72 0.91
CA HIS A 601 10.66 12.12 0.06
C HIS A 601 9.38 12.98 0.04
N GLY A 602 8.61 12.90 -1.05
CA GLY A 602 7.43 13.75 -1.24
C GLY A 602 6.29 13.46 -0.25
N THR A 603 6.30 12.28 0.36
CA THR A 603 5.36 11.89 1.43
C THR A 603 5.57 12.73 2.69
N ASN A 604 6.81 13.01 3.09
CA ASN A 604 7.12 13.73 4.33
C ASN A 604 6.36 15.08 4.44
N PRO A 605 6.49 16.01 3.47
CA PRO A 605 5.75 17.26 3.52
C PRO A 605 4.22 17.08 3.36
N ALA A 606 3.76 16.07 2.61
CA ALA A 606 2.33 15.78 2.49
C ALA A 606 1.73 15.28 3.81
N SER A 607 2.42 14.38 4.51
CA SER A 607 2.06 13.85 5.82
C SER A 607 2.07 14.95 6.89
N ALA A 608 3.03 15.87 6.84
CA ALA A 608 3.08 17.02 7.75
C ALA A 608 1.89 17.96 7.57
N VAL A 609 1.54 18.34 6.34
CA VAL A 609 0.34 19.16 6.08
C VAL A 609 -0.92 18.44 6.51
N MET A 610 -1.02 17.14 6.24
CA MET A 610 -2.15 16.31 6.66
C MET A 610 -2.27 16.23 8.20
N ALA A 611 -1.16 16.28 8.94
CA ALA A 611 -1.11 16.37 10.39
C ALA A 611 -1.29 17.81 10.93
N GLY A 612 -1.73 18.77 10.10
CA GLY A 612 -1.97 20.16 10.50
C GLY A 612 -0.70 20.97 10.80
N MET A 613 0.46 20.50 10.33
CA MET A 613 1.76 21.13 10.60
C MET A 613 2.18 22.06 9.46
N LYS A 614 2.94 23.11 9.82
CA LYS A 614 3.53 24.06 8.89
C LYS A 614 4.91 23.56 8.46
N VAL A 615 5.05 23.24 7.16
CA VAL A 615 6.33 22.82 6.58
C VAL A 615 7.25 24.03 6.36
N VAL A 616 8.49 23.93 6.86
CA VAL A 616 9.57 24.87 6.60
C VAL A 616 10.73 24.09 5.97
N VAL A 617 11.01 24.38 4.70
CA VAL A 617 12.05 23.68 3.94
C VAL A 617 13.44 24.08 4.43
N VAL A 618 14.33 23.12 4.63
CA VAL A 618 15.77 23.34 4.91
C VAL A 618 16.60 23.06 3.66
N LYS A 619 17.61 23.89 3.42
CA LYS A 619 18.50 23.77 2.26
C LYS A 619 19.42 22.55 2.37
N ALA A 620 19.96 22.16 1.22
CA ALA A 620 21.09 21.24 1.12
C ALA A 620 22.31 21.96 0.56
N LEU A 621 23.50 21.52 0.98
CA LEU A 621 24.79 21.91 0.44
C LEU A 621 25.02 21.25 -0.93
N GLU A 622 26.02 21.72 -1.69
CA GLU A 622 26.35 21.16 -3.01
C GLU A 622 26.74 19.67 -2.97
N ASN A 623 27.29 19.21 -1.85
CA ASN A 623 27.61 17.79 -1.63
C ASN A 623 26.40 16.94 -1.22
N GLY A 624 25.20 17.53 -1.17
CA GLY A 624 23.95 16.86 -0.83
C GLY A 624 23.62 16.82 0.67
N TYR A 625 24.52 17.28 1.55
CA TYR A 625 24.27 17.29 3.00
C TYR A 625 23.23 18.35 3.36
N ILE A 626 22.54 18.17 4.48
CA ILE A 626 21.70 19.21 5.07
C ILE A 626 22.58 20.42 5.44
N ASP A 627 22.16 21.62 5.04
CA ASP A 627 22.82 22.85 5.45
C ASP A 627 22.53 23.12 6.94
N VAL A 628 23.45 22.72 7.81
CA VAL A 628 23.33 22.86 9.27
C VAL A 628 23.23 24.33 9.69
N THR A 629 23.79 25.26 8.92
CA THR A 629 23.68 26.70 9.23
C THR A 629 22.26 27.19 9.01
N ASP A 630 21.70 26.92 7.83
CA ASP A 630 20.30 27.22 7.49
C ASP A 630 19.33 26.48 8.44
N PHE A 631 19.65 25.23 8.81
CA PHE A 631 18.89 24.45 9.79
C PHE A 631 18.85 25.14 11.16
N ARG A 632 20.01 25.55 11.69
CA ARG A 632 20.14 26.22 12.99
C ARG A 632 19.41 27.56 13.00
N GLU A 633 19.57 28.37 11.95
CA GLU A 633 18.88 29.67 11.83
C GLU A 633 17.36 29.49 11.88
N LYS A 634 16.82 28.48 11.18
CA LYS A 634 15.38 28.16 11.19
C LYS A 634 14.92 27.59 12.53
N ALA A 635 15.70 26.73 13.16
CA ALA A 635 15.38 26.20 14.49
C ALA A 635 15.28 27.35 15.52
N VAL A 636 16.22 28.30 15.50
CA VAL A 636 16.17 29.51 16.33
C VAL A 636 14.97 30.38 15.98
N GLN A 637 14.74 30.65 14.68
CA GLN A 637 13.62 31.47 14.21
C GLN A 637 12.26 30.93 14.68
N PHE A 638 12.09 29.61 14.67
CA PHE A 638 10.82 28.96 14.99
C PHE A 638 10.78 28.33 16.38
N SER A 639 11.76 28.61 17.26
CA SER A 639 11.96 27.93 18.56
C SER A 639 10.67 27.79 19.40
N ASP A 640 9.85 28.82 19.46
CA ASP A 640 8.60 28.82 20.26
C ASP A 640 7.48 27.97 19.61
N THR A 641 7.55 27.76 18.30
CA THR A 641 6.56 27.09 17.45
C THR A 641 7.07 25.77 16.85
N LEU A 642 8.31 25.37 17.14
CA LEU A 642 8.97 24.21 16.56
C LEU A 642 8.34 22.93 17.13
N ALA A 643 7.62 22.19 16.30
CA ALA A 643 7.13 20.86 16.63
C ALA A 643 8.25 19.81 16.45
N GLY A 644 9.08 19.96 15.41
CA GLY A 644 10.13 19.00 15.14
C GLY A 644 10.79 19.12 13.78
N THR A 645 11.47 18.04 13.39
CA THR A 645 12.06 17.85 12.06
C THR A 645 11.67 16.49 11.49
N MET A 646 11.63 16.38 10.17
CA MET A 646 11.63 15.09 9.47
C MET A 646 12.96 14.93 8.74
N ILE A 647 13.71 13.88 9.03
CA ILE A 647 14.95 13.52 8.32
C ILE A 647 14.85 12.11 7.76
N THR A 648 15.56 11.82 6.67
CA THR A 648 15.75 10.45 6.16
C THR A 648 17.20 10.08 6.37
N TYR A 649 17.47 8.89 6.92
CA TYR A 649 18.83 8.47 7.21
C TYR A 649 19.09 7.00 6.81
N PRO A 650 20.17 6.68 6.06
CA PRO A 650 20.95 7.63 5.24
C PRO A 650 20.02 8.43 4.31
N SER A 651 20.47 9.59 3.86
CA SER A 651 19.60 10.50 3.10
C SER A 651 19.13 9.88 1.79
N THR A 652 18.13 10.47 1.16
CA THR A 652 17.64 10.05 -0.17
C THR A 652 18.70 10.20 -1.27
N TYR A 653 19.85 10.82 -0.98
CA TYR A 653 21.00 10.84 -1.88
C TYR A 653 21.92 9.62 -1.74
N GLY A 654 21.61 8.68 -0.83
CA GLY A 654 22.37 7.45 -0.63
C GLY A 654 23.66 7.66 0.17
N ILE A 655 23.69 8.62 1.10
CA ILE A 655 24.89 8.97 1.88
C ILE A 655 24.58 9.08 3.37
N PHE A 656 25.55 8.66 4.19
CA PHE A 656 25.55 8.90 5.63
C PHE A 656 26.13 10.29 5.91
N GLU A 657 25.32 11.17 6.50
CA GLU A 657 25.76 12.50 6.93
C GLU A 657 26.41 12.43 8.31
N GLU A 658 27.58 13.05 8.47
CA GLU A 658 28.33 13.07 9.74
C GLU A 658 27.67 13.98 10.80
N THR A 659 26.89 14.96 10.37
CA THR A 659 26.29 16.01 11.21
C THR A 659 24.92 15.62 11.79
N VAL A 660 24.44 14.39 11.56
CA VAL A 660 23.08 13.98 11.96
C VAL A 660 22.79 14.17 13.45
N LYS A 661 23.76 13.90 14.33
CA LYS A 661 23.61 14.11 15.78
C LYS A 661 23.54 15.59 16.15
N GLU A 662 24.29 16.44 15.45
CA GLU A 662 24.20 17.88 15.64
C GLU A 662 22.81 18.40 15.26
N ILE A 663 22.23 17.86 14.17
CA ILE A 663 20.88 18.20 13.73
C ILE A 663 19.84 17.78 14.77
N THR A 664 19.91 16.55 15.28
CA THR A 664 18.98 16.08 16.31
C THR A 664 19.10 16.86 17.62
N ASP A 665 20.33 17.15 18.05
CA ASP A 665 20.61 17.99 19.22
C ASP A 665 20.04 19.41 19.07
N ILE A 666 20.18 20.05 17.90
CA ILE A 666 19.60 21.38 17.64
C ILE A 666 18.07 21.35 17.81
N VAL A 667 17.40 20.34 17.27
CA VAL A 667 15.93 20.22 17.38
C VAL A 667 15.49 20.09 18.83
N HIS A 668 16.16 19.21 19.59
CA HIS A 668 15.86 18.99 21.00
C HIS A 668 16.13 20.24 21.85
N GLN A 669 17.22 20.98 21.58
CA GLN A 669 17.53 22.25 22.26
C GLN A 669 16.43 23.30 22.10
N HIS A 670 15.72 23.29 20.96
CA HIS A 670 14.61 24.19 20.67
C HIS A 670 13.22 23.58 20.97
N GLY A 671 13.19 22.46 21.72
CA GLY A 671 11.96 21.85 22.22
C GLY A 671 11.15 21.02 21.21
N GLY A 672 11.70 20.80 20.01
CA GLY A 672 11.09 19.96 18.98
C GLY A 672 11.34 18.46 19.20
N GLN A 673 10.77 17.64 18.31
CA GLN A 673 10.98 16.19 18.24
C GLN A 673 11.57 15.79 16.89
N VAL A 674 12.29 14.67 16.84
CA VAL A 674 12.95 14.18 15.63
C VAL A 674 12.19 12.98 15.09
N TYR A 675 11.56 13.18 13.94
CA TYR A 675 11.02 12.10 13.13
C TYR A 675 12.07 11.63 12.13
N MET A 676 12.37 10.32 12.14
CA MET A 676 13.21 9.68 11.13
C MET A 676 12.35 8.86 10.16
N ASP A 677 12.45 9.17 8.88
CA ASP A 677 11.98 8.31 7.81
C ASP A 677 12.91 7.10 7.69
N GLY A 678 12.39 5.91 8.05
CA GLY A 678 13.11 4.64 8.03
C GLY A 678 12.96 3.85 6.74
N ALA A 679 12.54 4.46 5.63
CA ALA A 679 12.53 3.81 4.32
C ALA A 679 13.91 3.26 3.92
N ASN A 680 14.99 3.89 4.39
CA ASN A 680 16.39 3.53 4.10
C ASN A 680 17.04 2.66 5.20
N MET A 681 16.24 2.00 6.05
CA MET A 681 16.76 1.12 7.11
C MET A 681 17.58 -0.06 6.59
N ASN A 682 17.50 -0.42 5.30
CA ASN A 682 18.34 -1.48 4.72
C ASN A 682 19.85 -1.17 4.75
N ALA A 683 20.24 0.09 5.01
CA ALA A 683 21.62 0.47 5.26
C ALA A 683 21.98 0.55 6.76
N GLN A 684 21.02 0.36 7.66
CA GLN A 684 21.20 0.55 9.10
C GLN A 684 21.16 -0.74 9.93
N VAL A 685 20.25 -1.67 9.64
CA VAL A 685 19.94 -2.82 10.52
C VAL A 685 21.22 -3.55 10.97
N GLY A 686 21.47 -3.60 12.28
CA GLY A 686 22.64 -4.26 12.88
C GLY A 686 23.96 -3.49 12.81
N LEU A 687 24.02 -2.34 12.11
CA LEU A 687 25.22 -1.50 11.96
C LEU A 687 25.09 -0.14 12.67
N THR A 688 23.89 0.44 12.66
CA THR A 688 23.50 1.66 13.39
C THR A 688 22.00 1.57 13.69
N SER A 689 21.41 2.58 14.32
CA SER A 689 19.96 2.63 14.53
C SER A 689 19.43 4.05 14.68
N PRO A 690 18.13 4.28 14.38
CA PRO A 690 17.48 5.57 14.59
C PRO A 690 17.61 6.07 16.04
N GLY A 691 17.48 5.17 17.02
CA GLY A 691 17.61 5.51 18.43
C GLY A 691 19.01 6.00 18.82
N LEU A 692 20.07 5.56 18.11
CA LEU A 692 21.46 5.98 18.35
C LEU A 692 21.78 7.36 17.75
N ILE A 693 21.11 7.74 16.67
CA ILE A 693 21.29 9.06 16.03
C ILE A 693 20.47 10.17 16.70
N GLY A 694 19.61 9.83 17.67
CA GLY A 694 18.78 10.77 18.42
C GLY A 694 17.38 10.98 17.86
N ALA A 695 16.86 10.05 17.06
CA ALA A 695 15.46 10.09 16.65
C ALA A 695 14.52 9.75 17.83
N ASP A 696 13.33 10.37 17.84
CA ASP A 696 12.27 10.12 18.84
C ASP A 696 11.21 9.15 18.32
N VAL A 697 10.97 9.18 17.01
CA VAL A 697 10.03 8.30 16.30
C VAL A 697 10.56 7.95 14.92
N CYS A 698 10.33 6.73 14.48
CA CYS A 698 10.65 6.25 13.15
C CYS A 698 9.53 5.36 12.61
N HIS A 699 9.18 5.53 11.34
CA HIS A 699 8.41 4.50 10.64
C HIS A 699 9.34 3.56 9.87
N LEU A 700 8.91 2.31 9.70
CA LEU A 700 9.63 1.32 8.89
C LEU A 700 8.80 0.91 7.68
N ASN A 701 9.40 0.82 6.49
CA ASN A 701 8.75 0.16 5.36
C ASN A 701 9.01 -1.34 5.42
N LEU A 702 8.08 -2.13 5.98
CA LEU A 702 8.22 -3.59 5.99
C LEU A 702 8.27 -4.19 4.57
N HIS A 703 7.65 -3.51 3.61
CA HIS A 703 7.63 -3.83 2.18
C HIS A 703 8.85 -3.33 1.40
N LYS A 704 9.88 -2.89 2.12
CA LYS A 704 11.20 -2.59 1.58
C LYS A 704 12.23 -3.41 2.38
N THR A 705 12.55 -2.96 3.58
CA THR A 705 13.63 -3.54 4.40
C THR A 705 13.32 -4.95 4.91
N PHE A 706 12.05 -5.28 5.17
CA PHE A 706 11.66 -6.51 5.87
C PHE A 706 10.80 -7.46 5.01
N ALA A 707 11.13 -7.52 3.72
CA ALA A 707 10.73 -8.55 2.76
C ALA A 707 9.24 -8.69 2.40
N ILE A 708 8.32 -7.85 2.93
CA ILE A 708 6.93 -7.83 2.40
C ILE A 708 6.99 -7.52 0.89
N PRO A 709 6.26 -8.26 0.04
CA PRO A 709 6.32 -8.08 -1.41
C PRO A 709 5.72 -6.74 -1.85
N HIS A 710 6.32 -6.18 -2.88
CA HIS A 710 5.95 -4.88 -3.46
C HIS A 710 4.57 -4.87 -4.15
N GLY A 711 4.08 -6.03 -4.60
CA GLY A 711 2.68 -6.26 -5.01
C GLY A 711 2.21 -5.47 -6.24
N GLY A 712 3.12 -4.98 -7.08
CA GLY A 712 2.81 -4.08 -8.18
C GLY A 712 2.45 -2.65 -7.75
N GLY A 713 2.72 -2.29 -6.48
CA GLY A 713 2.36 -0.99 -5.87
C GLY A 713 1.54 -1.11 -4.59
N GLY A 714 1.65 -2.22 -3.86
CA GLY A 714 0.93 -2.54 -2.63
C GLY A 714 0.55 -4.02 -2.55
N PRO A 715 0.63 -4.66 -1.38
CA PRO A 715 0.42 -4.03 -0.07
C PRO A 715 1.69 -3.46 0.59
N GLY A 716 1.49 -2.67 1.65
CA GLY A 716 2.55 -2.24 2.55
C GLY A 716 2.14 -2.35 4.02
N MET A 717 3.12 -2.24 4.90
CA MET A 717 2.97 -1.95 6.33
C MET A 717 4.02 -0.90 6.71
N GLY A 718 3.61 0.04 7.55
CA GLY A 718 4.41 1.19 7.99
C GLY A 718 4.46 1.35 9.50
N PRO A 719 4.82 0.32 10.29
CA PRO A 719 4.81 0.41 11.73
C PRO A 719 5.71 1.54 12.22
N ILE A 720 5.31 2.19 13.33
CA ILE A 720 6.13 3.21 13.98
C ILE A 720 6.74 2.66 15.26
N CYS A 721 8.01 2.96 15.49
CA CYS A 721 8.70 2.72 16.73
C CYS A 721 9.05 4.07 17.37
N VAL A 722 8.89 4.19 18.68
CA VAL A 722 8.99 5.46 19.40
C VAL A 722 9.77 5.33 20.71
N LYS A 723 10.36 6.43 21.16
CA LYS A 723 10.91 6.55 22.52
C LYS A 723 9.78 6.54 23.56
N SER A 724 10.13 6.16 24.78
CA SER A 724 9.23 5.96 25.91
C SER A 724 8.30 7.14 26.21
N HIS A 725 8.76 8.39 26.02
CA HIS A 725 7.92 9.57 26.25
C HIS A 725 6.82 9.77 25.20
N LEU A 726 6.95 9.16 24.01
CA LEU A 726 5.95 9.17 22.95
C LEU A 726 5.01 7.95 22.99
N ALA A 727 5.39 6.87 23.67
CA ALA A 727 4.60 5.64 23.75
C ALA A 727 3.13 5.82 24.19
N PRO A 728 2.79 6.70 25.17
CA PRO A 728 1.40 6.92 25.57
C PRO A 728 0.48 7.50 24.49
N PHE A 729 1.06 8.05 23.41
CA PHE A 729 0.37 8.76 22.33
C PHE A 729 0.34 7.95 21.02
N LEU A 730 0.75 6.67 21.06
CA LEU A 730 0.64 5.78 19.90
C LEU A 730 -0.83 5.61 19.48
N PRO A 731 -1.09 5.34 18.17
CA PRO A 731 -2.45 5.16 17.68
C PRO A 731 -3.26 4.14 18.49
N GLY A 732 -4.46 4.55 18.91
CA GLY A 732 -5.45 3.69 19.55
C GLY A 732 -6.38 3.03 18.54
N HIS A 733 -7.43 2.38 19.01
CA HIS A 733 -8.51 1.87 18.16
C HIS A 733 -9.76 1.61 18.98
N THR A 734 -10.94 2.02 18.50
CA THR A 734 -12.25 1.79 19.15
C THR A 734 -12.46 0.34 19.63
N PHE A 735 -12.01 -0.67 18.88
CA PHE A 735 -12.07 -2.08 19.27
C PHE A 735 -11.45 -2.38 20.65
N ASN A 736 -10.34 -1.72 21.01
CA ASN A 736 -9.63 -1.96 22.26
C ASN A 736 -10.26 -1.22 23.47
N ASN A 737 -11.21 -0.32 23.22
CA ASN A 737 -11.80 0.58 24.21
C ASN A 737 -13.33 0.40 24.29
N ASP A 738 -13.86 -0.83 24.20
CA ASP A 738 -15.31 -1.12 24.23
C ASP A 738 -16.12 -0.29 23.20
N GLN A 739 -15.54 -0.02 22.02
CA GLN A 739 -16.10 0.82 20.96
C GLN A 739 -16.29 2.30 21.34
N THR A 740 -15.65 2.76 22.42
CA THR A 740 -15.63 4.18 22.80
C THR A 740 -14.44 4.92 22.21
N LEU A 741 -14.66 6.18 21.83
CA LEU A 741 -13.61 7.07 21.32
C LEU A 741 -13.00 7.85 22.49
N ASP A 742 -11.68 7.74 22.70
CA ASP A 742 -10.94 8.58 23.65
C ASP A 742 -10.26 9.72 22.90
N THR A 743 -11.03 10.75 22.54
CA THR A 743 -10.53 11.94 21.85
C THR A 743 -9.71 12.84 22.78
N ALA A 744 -9.82 12.70 24.10
CA ALA A 744 -9.15 13.54 25.08
C ALA A 744 -7.63 13.28 25.14
N LYS A 745 -7.18 12.09 24.73
CA LYS A 745 -5.76 11.74 24.63
C LYS A 745 -5.19 11.79 23.21
N GLY A 746 -6.02 12.07 22.20
CA GLY A 746 -5.62 11.98 20.80
C GLY A 746 -5.26 10.56 20.33
N ASN A 747 -5.55 9.54 21.15
CA ASN A 747 -5.25 8.12 20.89
C ASN A 747 -6.33 7.50 19.98
N VAL A 748 -6.47 8.06 18.79
CA VAL A 748 -7.48 7.67 17.79
C VAL A 748 -6.84 6.87 16.65
N ALA A 749 -7.64 6.12 15.91
CA ALA A 749 -7.13 5.18 14.91
C ALA A 749 -6.64 5.87 13.64
N VAL A 750 -5.54 5.39 13.07
CA VAL A 750 -5.07 5.79 11.74
C VAL A 750 -5.47 4.83 10.63
N SER A 751 -5.85 3.59 10.96
CA SER A 751 -6.27 2.53 10.02
C SER A 751 -7.59 1.90 10.48
N ALA A 752 -8.33 1.29 9.55
CA ALA A 752 -9.63 0.65 9.85
C ALA A 752 -9.55 -0.57 10.79
N ALA A 753 -8.40 -1.25 10.81
CA ALA A 753 -8.15 -2.41 11.66
C ALA A 753 -7.05 -2.10 12.69
N PRO A 754 -7.13 -2.67 13.91
CA PRO A 754 -6.25 -2.31 15.03
C PRO A 754 -4.76 -2.59 14.74
N TYR A 755 -4.47 -3.55 13.87
CA TYR A 755 -3.11 -3.94 13.47
C TYR A 755 -2.90 -3.84 11.95
N GLY A 756 -3.67 -2.97 11.29
CA GLY A 756 -3.61 -2.77 9.84
C GLY A 756 -3.78 -4.08 9.06
N SER A 757 -2.81 -4.38 8.19
CA SER A 757 -2.78 -5.61 7.39
C SER A 757 -2.05 -6.73 8.14
N ALA A 758 -2.67 -7.27 9.18
CA ALA A 758 -1.98 -8.16 10.13
C ALA A 758 -1.39 -9.44 9.49
N SER A 759 -2.03 -10.02 8.47
CA SER A 759 -1.56 -11.27 7.85
C SER A 759 -0.18 -11.17 7.20
N ILE A 760 0.20 -10.01 6.66
CA ILE A 760 1.50 -9.82 6.00
C ILE A 760 2.64 -9.51 6.98
N LEU A 761 2.33 -9.29 8.27
CA LEU A 761 3.35 -9.19 9.33
C LEU A 761 4.13 -10.51 9.52
N LEU A 762 3.53 -11.64 9.14
CA LEU A 762 4.16 -12.96 9.16
C LEU A 762 5.43 -13.01 8.30
N ILE A 763 5.49 -12.22 7.22
CA ILE A 763 6.64 -12.18 6.31
C ILE A 763 7.84 -11.59 7.03
N SER A 764 7.70 -10.38 7.58
CA SER A 764 8.79 -9.69 8.29
C SER A 764 9.21 -10.44 9.55
N TYR A 765 8.25 -11.10 10.21
CA TYR A 765 8.55 -12.01 11.31
C TYR A 765 9.43 -13.17 10.84
N GLY A 766 9.08 -13.83 9.72
CA GLY A 766 9.89 -14.90 9.12
C GLY A 766 11.29 -14.44 8.74
N TYR A 767 11.40 -13.31 8.07
CA TYR A 767 12.67 -12.69 7.68
C TYR A 767 13.62 -12.52 8.88
N ILE A 768 13.13 -11.90 9.97
CA ILE A 768 13.91 -11.68 11.20
C ILE A 768 14.28 -13.02 11.86
N ARG A 769 13.33 -13.94 11.98
CA ARG A 769 13.54 -15.23 12.66
C ARG A 769 14.47 -16.17 11.92
N MET A 770 14.51 -16.12 10.59
CA MET A 770 15.38 -16.98 9.79
C MET A 770 16.79 -16.40 9.65
N LEU A 771 16.95 -15.06 9.66
CA LEU A 771 18.27 -14.43 9.61
C LEU A 771 18.96 -14.29 10.97
N GLY A 772 18.20 -13.99 12.03
CA GLY A 772 18.75 -13.60 13.33
C GLY A 772 19.60 -12.33 13.25
N GLU A 773 20.29 -11.99 14.35
CA GLU A 773 21.14 -10.78 14.41
C GLU A 773 22.24 -10.79 13.34
N GLU A 774 23.01 -11.88 13.24
CA GLU A 774 24.17 -11.97 12.34
C GLU A 774 23.74 -11.86 10.87
N GLY A 775 22.67 -12.56 10.49
CA GLY A 775 22.16 -12.54 9.12
C GLY A 775 21.60 -11.19 8.71
N LEU A 776 20.89 -10.51 9.63
CA LEU A 776 20.38 -9.16 9.39
C LEU A 776 21.52 -8.15 9.22
N LYS A 777 22.52 -8.20 10.10
CA LYS A 777 23.71 -7.35 10.02
C LYS A 777 24.48 -7.58 8.71
N GLN A 778 24.66 -8.84 8.33
CA GLN A 778 25.35 -9.21 7.10
C GLN A 778 24.56 -8.76 5.86
N ALA A 779 23.24 -8.91 5.85
CA ALA A 779 22.38 -8.41 4.78
C ALA A 779 22.60 -6.90 4.54
N THR A 780 22.55 -6.10 5.60
CA THR A 780 22.83 -4.65 5.54
C THR A 780 24.22 -4.36 4.97
N ALA A 781 25.24 -5.06 5.46
CA ALA A 781 26.62 -4.83 5.03
C ALA A 781 26.82 -5.22 3.54
N VAL A 782 26.20 -6.30 3.08
CA VAL A 782 26.25 -6.71 1.66
C VAL A 782 25.45 -5.76 0.77
N ALA A 783 24.32 -5.21 1.23
CA ALA A 783 23.62 -4.17 0.47
C ALA A 783 24.52 -2.93 0.21
N ILE A 784 25.31 -2.52 1.21
CA ILE A 784 26.32 -1.46 1.06
C ILE A 784 27.45 -1.88 0.10
N LEU A 785 27.93 -3.12 0.20
CA LEU A 785 28.94 -3.66 -0.72
C LEU A 785 28.45 -3.68 -2.17
N ASN A 786 27.26 -4.19 -2.43
CA ASN A 786 26.68 -4.29 -3.77
C ASN A 786 26.57 -2.90 -4.42
N ALA A 787 26.08 -1.91 -3.67
CA ALA A 787 25.99 -0.52 -4.16
C ALA A 787 27.38 0.07 -4.47
N ASN A 788 28.35 -0.09 -3.57
CA ASN A 788 29.70 0.43 -3.78
C ASN A 788 30.47 -0.30 -4.89
N TYR A 789 30.21 -1.60 -5.09
CA TYR A 789 30.76 -2.37 -6.20
C TYR A 789 30.26 -1.83 -7.55
N MET A 790 28.94 -1.67 -7.70
CA MET A 790 28.36 -1.11 -8.92
C MET A 790 28.85 0.31 -9.19
N ARG A 791 28.90 1.16 -8.16
CA ARG A 791 29.51 2.49 -8.22
C ARG A 791 30.94 2.43 -8.76
N ALA A 792 31.78 1.55 -8.20
CA ALA A 792 33.18 1.41 -8.60
C ALA A 792 33.33 0.94 -10.06
N ARG A 793 32.41 0.09 -10.56
CA ARG A 793 32.36 -0.30 -11.98
C ARG A 793 31.95 0.85 -12.89
N LEU A 794 30.99 1.67 -12.47
CA LEU A 794 30.38 2.72 -13.30
C LEU A 794 31.13 4.06 -13.29
N GLN A 795 31.96 4.33 -12.27
CA GLN A 795 32.61 5.64 -12.06
C GLN A 795 33.51 6.14 -13.20
N LYS A 796 33.97 5.27 -14.11
CA LYS A 796 34.76 5.67 -15.30
C LYS A 796 33.89 6.05 -16.50
N HIS A 797 32.58 5.80 -16.42
CA HIS A 797 31.63 5.94 -17.51
C HIS A 797 30.58 7.02 -17.23
N TYR A 798 30.24 7.19 -15.96
CA TYR A 798 29.25 8.13 -15.46
C TYR A 798 29.75 8.86 -14.22
N ASP A 799 29.28 10.08 -14.03
CA ASP A 799 29.53 10.85 -12.82
C ASP A 799 28.57 10.41 -11.70
N MET A 800 29.12 10.15 -10.52
CA MET A 800 28.32 9.89 -9.31
C MET A 800 27.98 11.23 -8.68
N LEU A 801 26.69 11.51 -8.48
CA LEU A 801 26.27 12.85 -8.09
C LEU A 801 26.64 13.20 -6.65
N TYR A 802 26.49 12.25 -5.73
CA TYR A 802 26.80 12.43 -4.31
C TYR A 802 27.54 11.22 -3.77
N LEU A 803 28.50 11.48 -2.87
CA LEU A 803 29.27 10.47 -2.14
C LEU A 803 29.54 10.97 -0.71
N GLY A 804 29.73 10.04 0.22
CA GLY A 804 30.18 10.35 1.58
C GLY A 804 31.64 10.82 1.63
N SER A 805 32.09 11.22 2.82
CA SER A 805 33.43 11.80 3.05
C SER A 805 34.59 10.91 2.60
N ASN A 806 34.41 9.59 2.61
CA ASN A 806 35.40 8.60 2.17
C ASN A 806 35.15 8.06 0.74
N ASN A 807 34.41 8.80 -0.09
CA ASN A 807 34.04 8.40 -1.47
C ASN A 807 33.23 7.09 -1.56
N THR A 808 32.46 6.77 -0.52
CA THR A 808 31.53 5.63 -0.49
C THR A 808 30.09 6.11 -0.58
N CYS A 809 29.20 5.22 -1.01
CA CYS A 809 27.75 5.38 -0.85
C CYS A 809 27.23 4.41 0.21
N ALA A 810 25.98 4.58 0.64
CA ALA A 810 25.29 3.66 1.53
C ALA A 810 24.79 2.42 0.76
N HIS A 811 23.50 2.12 0.79
CA HIS A 811 22.86 1.02 0.05
C HIS A 811 22.42 1.41 -1.36
N GLU A 812 22.52 2.69 -1.72
CA GLU A 812 22.10 3.24 -3.01
C GLU A 812 23.01 4.40 -3.45
N PHE A 813 23.00 4.73 -4.74
CA PHE A 813 23.76 5.87 -5.29
C PHE A 813 23.07 6.49 -6.52
N ILE A 814 23.43 7.73 -6.83
CA ILE A 814 22.84 8.49 -7.95
C ILE A 814 23.85 8.65 -9.09
N VAL A 815 23.43 8.26 -10.28
CA VAL A 815 24.14 8.48 -11.54
C VAL A 815 23.62 9.75 -12.21
N ASP A 816 24.50 10.71 -12.48
CA ASP A 816 24.14 11.94 -13.16
C ASP A 816 24.08 11.74 -14.69
N LEU A 817 22.87 11.87 -15.25
CA LEU A 817 22.63 11.77 -16.69
C LEU A 817 22.39 13.14 -17.35
N ARG A 818 22.29 14.21 -16.56
CA ARG A 818 21.95 15.57 -17.03
C ARG A 818 22.94 16.10 -18.08
N PRO A 819 24.27 15.86 -17.99
CA PRO A 819 25.21 16.32 -19.02
C PRO A 819 24.87 15.83 -20.43
N PHE A 820 24.26 14.65 -20.57
CA PHE A 820 23.96 14.04 -21.87
C PHE A 820 22.86 14.76 -22.65
N LYS A 821 22.02 15.56 -21.98
CA LYS A 821 21.06 16.43 -22.67
C LYS A 821 21.78 17.46 -23.53
N LYS A 822 22.89 18.00 -23.05
CA LYS A 822 23.68 19.01 -23.78
C LYS A 822 24.59 18.37 -24.84
N SER A 823 25.24 17.25 -24.52
CA SER A 823 26.21 16.64 -25.43
C SER A 823 25.56 15.82 -26.55
N ALA A 824 24.53 15.04 -26.23
CA ALA A 824 23.91 14.06 -27.14
C ALA A 824 22.40 14.27 -27.39
N ASP A 825 21.76 15.25 -26.71
CA ASP A 825 20.30 15.38 -26.65
C ASP A 825 19.61 14.13 -26.07
N ILE A 826 20.27 13.44 -25.14
CA ILE A 826 19.76 12.26 -24.44
C ILE A 826 19.25 12.66 -23.05
N GLU A 827 18.07 12.16 -22.70
CA GLU A 827 17.44 12.36 -21.40
C GLU A 827 17.48 11.09 -20.55
N ALA A 828 17.28 11.24 -19.24
CA ALA A 828 17.25 10.09 -18.33
C ALA A 828 16.15 9.07 -18.70
N GLU A 829 15.03 9.54 -19.26
CA GLU A 829 13.97 8.66 -19.77
C GLU A 829 14.44 7.81 -20.96
N ASP A 830 15.29 8.34 -21.85
CA ASP A 830 15.83 7.55 -22.97
C ASP A 830 16.68 6.38 -22.46
N VAL A 831 17.52 6.60 -21.45
CA VAL A 831 18.31 5.55 -20.79
C VAL A 831 17.39 4.54 -20.10
N ALA A 832 16.36 5.01 -19.39
CA ALA A 832 15.39 4.16 -18.72
C ALA A 832 14.64 3.24 -19.70
N LYS A 833 14.20 3.77 -20.84
CA LYS A 833 13.55 2.97 -21.89
C LYS A 833 14.53 2.02 -22.57
N ARG A 834 15.77 2.47 -22.80
CA ARG A 834 16.79 1.62 -23.43
C ARG A 834 17.16 0.41 -22.56
N LEU A 835 17.19 0.55 -21.23
CA LEU A 835 17.42 -0.58 -20.31
C LEU A 835 16.42 -1.73 -20.47
N MET A 836 15.20 -1.46 -20.95
CA MET A 836 14.20 -2.51 -21.23
C MET A 836 14.67 -3.45 -22.34
N ASP A 837 15.37 -2.92 -23.35
CA ASP A 837 15.95 -3.72 -24.43
C ASP A 837 17.08 -4.63 -23.91
N TYR A 838 17.71 -4.23 -22.81
CA TYR A 838 18.70 -5.02 -22.07
C TYR A 838 18.08 -5.96 -21.03
N GLY A 839 16.75 -6.07 -20.98
CA GLY A 839 16.05 -6.98 -20.07
C GLY A 839 16.01 -6.49 -18.62
N PHE A 840 16.13 -5.18 -18.39
CA PHE A 840 16.06 -4.58 -17.06
C PHE A 840 14.92 -3.59 -16.92
N HIS A 841 14.32 -3.57 -15.73
CA HIS A 841 13.54 -2.43 -15.29
C HIS A 841 14.49 -1.28 -14.96
N ALA A 842 14.11 -0.05 -15.30
CA ALA A 842 14.92 1.12 -14.99
C ALA A 842 15.03 1.35 -13.46
N PRO A 843 16.15 1.90 -12.97
CA PRO A 843 16.23 2.43 -11.60
C PRO A 843 15.26 3.59 -11.36
N THR A 844 15.23 4.11 -10.14
CA THR A 844 14.36 5.24 -9.79
C THR A 844 14.74 6.45 -10.63
N LEU A 845 13.77 6.97 -11.39
CA LEU A 845 13.98 7.99 -12.42
C LEU A 845 13.64 9.38 -11.90
N SER A 846 14.55 10.34 -12.08
CA SER A 846 14.34 11.77 -11.81
C SER A 846 13.92 12.14 -10.38
N PHE A 847 14.18 11.26 -9.43
CA PHE A 847 14.02 11.50 -7.99
C PHE A 847 15.24 10.91 -7.26
N PRO A 848 15.79 11.61 -6.24
CA PRO A 848 15.39 12.93 -5.73
C PRO A 848 15.88 14.12 -6.60
N VAL A 849 16.68 13.87 -7.63
CA VAL A 849 17.19 14.92 -8.53
C VAL A 849 16.61 14.73 -9.94
N PRO A 850 15.96 15.75 -10.54
CA PRO A 850 15.46 15.66 -11.90
C PRO A 850 16.55 15.36 -12.93
N GLY A 851 16.29 14.45 -13.86
CA GLY A 851 17.23 14.09 -14.93
C GLY A 851 18.35 13.13 -14.52
N THR A 852 18.24 12.45 -13.37
CA THR A 852 19.18 11.41 -12.91
C THR A 852 18.50 10.05 -12.80
N ILE A 853 19.28 9.00 -12.51
CA ILE A 853 18.78 7.70 -12.05
C ILE A 853 19.41 7.35 -10.70
N MET A 854 18.62 6.74 -9.80
CA MET A 854 19.06 6.29 -8.48
C MET A 854 18.97 4.77 -8.38
N ILE A 855 20.11 4.14 -8.10
CA ILE A 855 20.34 2.70 -8.20
C ILE A 855 20.50 2.12 -6.79
N GLU A 856 19.66 1.14 -6.46
CA GLU A 856 19.74 0.33 -5.23
C GLU A 856 19.68 -1.16 -5.61
N PRO A 857 20.78 -1.92 -5.50
CA PRO A 857 20.80 -3.33 -5.88
C PRO A 857 20.27 -4.30 -4.82
N THR A 858 20.26 -3.89 -3.56
CA THR A 858 20.02 -4.77 -2.38
C THR A 858 21.08 -5.87 -2.22
N GLU A 859 20.97 -6.61 -1.13
CA GLU A 859 21.82 -7.75 -0.79
C GLU A 859 21.45 -9.06 -1.49
N SER A 860 20.25 -9.14 -2.08
CA SER A 860 19.70 -10.39 -2.61
C SER A 860 20.18 -10.72 -4.02
N GLU A 861 20.76 -9.76 -4.72
CA GLU A 861 21.29 -9.96 -6.06
C GLU A 861 22.73 -10.48 -6.00
N ASP A 862 23.02 -11.44 -6.88
CA ASP A 862 24.36 -12.01 -7.00
C ASP A 862 25.27 -11.10 -7.85
N LYS A 863 26.58 -11.34 -7.76
CA LYS A 863 27.57 -10.54 -8.49
C LYS A 863 27.34 -10.57 -10.01
N GLN A 864 26.89 -11.70 -10.56
CA GLN A 864 26.68 -11.84 -12.00
C GLN A 864 25.56 -10.93 -12.49
N GLU A 865 24.48 -10.79 -11.72
CA GLU A 865 23.38 -9.88 -12.04
C GLU A 865 23.80 -8.41 -11.92
N LEU A 866 24.56 -8.06 -10.87
CA LEU A 866 25.16 -6.72 -10.75
C LEU A 866 26.05 -6.40 -11.96
N ASP A 867 26.84 -7.38 -12.43
CA ASP A 867 27.69 -7.25 -13.60
C ASP A 867 26.88 -7.07 -14.89
N ARG A 868 25.81 -7.86 -15.11
CA ARG A 868 24.92 -7.70 -16.27
C ARG A 868 24.33 -6.30 -16.33
N PHE A 869 23.86 -5.78 -15.20
CA PHE A 869 23.30 -4.43 -15.15
C PHE A 869 24.35 -3.34 -15.41
N CYS A 870 25.54 -3.47 -14.80
CA CYS A 870 26.65 -2.54 -15.06
C CYS A 870 27.08 -2.57 -16.53
N ASP A 871 27.19 -3.77 -17.12
CA ASP A 871 27.55 -3.95 -18.54
C ASP A 871 26.50 -3.34 -19.47
N ALA A 872 25.21 -3.45 -19.13
CA ALA A 872 24.13 -2.78 -19.86
C ALA A 872 24.30 -1.25 -19.83
N LEU A 873 24.53 -0.65 -18.66
CA LEU A 873 24.78 0.79 -18.55
C LEU A 873 26.06 1.23 -19.27
N ILE A 874 27.13 0.45 -19.20
CA ILE A 874 28.39 0.74 -19.91
C ILE A 874 28.16 0.67 -21.44
N SER A 875 27.40 -0.31 -21.91
CA SER A 875 27.01 -0.43 -23.30
C SER A 875 26.19 0.78 -23.76
N ILE A 876 25.18 1.19 -22.97
CA ILE A 876 24.39 2.41 -23.23
C ILE A 876 25.29 3.66 -23.23
N ARG A 877 26.32 3.74 -22.38
CA ARG A 877 27.27 4.86 -22.39
C ARG A 877 28.01 4.96 -23.73
N HIS A 878 28.36 3.81 -24.32
CA HIS A 878 28.97 3.78 -25.65
C HIS A 878 27.97 4.20 -26.73
N GLU A 879 26.71 3.78 -26.67
CA GLU A 879 25.66 4.26 -27.59
C GLU A 879 25.50 5.79 -27.51
N ILE A 880 25.50 6.37 -26.30
CA ILE A 880 25.50 7.83 -26.10
C ILE A 880 26.75 8.46 -26.74
N LYS A 881 27.92 7.86 -26.55
CA LYS A 881 29.18 8.36 -27.11
C LYS A 881 29.16 8.38 -28.63
N GLU A 882 28.54 7.41 -29.29
CA GLU A 882 28.42 7.41 -30.76
C GLU A 882 27.60 8.60 -31.27
N ILE A 883 26.61 9.06 -30.49
CA ILE A 883 25.83 10.27 -30.79
C ILE A 883 26.69 11.52 -30.52
N GLU A 884 27.43 11.57 -29.42
CA GLU A 884 28.37 12.67 -29.08
C GLU A 884 29.45 12.85 -30.17
N ASP A 885 29.99 11.73 -30.67
CA ASP A 885 31.00 11.68 -31.73
C ASP A 885 30.42 11.94 -33.14
N GLY A 886 29.09 12.08 -33.28
CA GLY A 886 28.41 12.32 -34.55
C GLY A 886 28.36 11.13 -35.52
N LYS A 887 28.55 9.90 -35.01
CA LYS A 887 28.51 8.66 -35.81
C LYS A 887 27.07 8.18 -36.09
N VAL A 888 26.14 8.54 -35.22
CA VAL A 888 24.70 8.20 -35.32
C VAL A 888 23.87 9.48 -35.18
N GLU A 889 22.73 9.54 -35.87
CA GLU A 889 21.82 10.67 -35.81
C GLU A 889 21.20 10.86 -34.42
N LYS A 890 21.07 12.12 -33.97
CA LYS A 890 20.54 12.47 -32.64
C LYS A 890 19.09 12.05 -32.41
N GLN A 891 18.26 12.05 -33.44
CA GLN A 891 16.82 11.78 -33.32
C GLN A 891 16.40 10.37 -33.75
N ASN A 892 17.24 9.65 -34.50
CA ASN A 892 16.96 8.29 -34.96
C ASN A 892 18.08 7.32 -34.56
N ASN A 893 18.05 6.91 -33.29
CA ASN A 893 19.05 6.03 -32.69
C ASN A 893 18.40 5.05 -31.71
N LEU A 894 19.21 4.13 -31.18
CA LEU A 894 18.79 3.09 -30.25
C LEU A 894 18.09 3.64 -29.01
N LEU A 895 18.60 4.74 -28.42
CA LEU A 895 18.04 5.35 -27.22
C LEU A 895 16.69 6.06 -27.47
N LYS A 896 16.59 6.87 -28.53
CA LYS A 896 15.37 7.63 -28.85
C LYS A 896 14.20 6.74 -29.27
N ASN A 897 14.50 5.62 -29.93
CA ASN A 897 13.49 4.68 -30.42
C ASN A 897 13.16 3.56 -29.41
N ALA A 898 13.88 3.47 -28.29
CA ALA A 898 13.59 2.48 -27.26
C ALA A 898 12.26 2.77 -26.54
N PRO A 899 11.54 1.75 -26.06
CA PRO A 899 11.89 0.33 -26.16
C PRO A 899 11.46 -0.30 -27.50
N HIS A 900 12.14 -1.38 -27.90
CA HIS A 900 11.87 -2.09 -29.14
C HIS A 900 11.02 -3.35 -28.88
N THR A 901 9.75 -3.31 -29.29
CA THR A 901 8.82 -4.43 -29.13
C THR A 901 9.11 -5.57 -30.09
N GLN A 902 8.58 -6.76 -29.80
CA GLN A 902 8.65 -7.89 -30.73
C GLN A 902 8.09 -7.52 -32.11
N TYR A 903 6.98 -6.76 -32.15
CA TYR A 903 6.35 -6.32 -33.40
C TYR A 903 7.25 -5.40 -34.23
N VAL A 904 7.91 -4.44 -33.58
CA VAL A 904 8.89 -3.56 -34.25
C VAL A 904 10.04 -4.37 -34.85
N ILE A 905 10.53 -5.38 -34.14
CA ILE A 905 11.66 -6.21 -34.60
C ILE A 905 11.30 -7.13 -35.77
N ILE A 906 10.09 -7.70 -35.78
CA ILE A 906 9.65 -8.62 -36.85
C ILE A 906 9.04 -7.92 -38.06
N SER A 907 8.82 -6.60 -38.01
CA SER A 907 8.29 -5.81 -39.12
C SER A 907 9.04 -6.12 -40.42
N THR A 908 8.34 -6.15 -41.55
CA THR A 908 8.99 -6.31 -42.87
C THR A 908 9.79 -5.08 -43.25
N GLU A 909 9.34 -3.90 -42.82
CA GLU A 909 10.01 -2.62 -43.06
C GLU A 909 10.92 -2.27 -41.88
N TRP A 910 12.11 -1.73 -42.17
CA TRP A 910 13.08 -1.30 -41.16
C TRP A 910 13.83 -0.07 -41.65
N ASP A 911 13.40 1.10 -41.18
CA ASP A 911 13.88 2.43 -41.56
C ASP A 911 14.90 3.02 -40.55
N LYS A 912 15.46 2.16 -39.69
CA LYS A 912 16.41 2.56 -38.64
C LYS A 912 17.85 2.39 -39.11
N ALA A 913 18.71 3.34 -38.71
CA ALA A 913 20.14 3.36 -39.04
C ALA A 913 21.01 2.35 -38.23
N TYR A 914 20.37 1.42 -37.53
CA TYR A 914 21.00 0.38 -36.71
C TYR A 914 20.29 -0.95 -36.96
N THR A 915 20.92 -2.07 -36.61
CA THR A 915 20.34 -3.39 -36.88
C THR A 915 19.30 -3.80 -35.85
N ARG A 916 18.41 -4.73 -36.24
CA ARG A 916 17.46 -5.37 -35.31
C ARG A 916 18.15 -6.10 -34.16
N GLU A 917 19.35 -6.65 -34.42
CA GLU A 917 20.15 -7.30 -33.40
C GLU A 917 20.65 -6.30 -32.36
N GLN A 918 21.14 -5.13 -32.79
CA GLN A 918 21.50 -4.04 -31.87
C GLN A 918 20.29 -3.55 -31.06
N ALA A 919 19.12 -3.51 -31.69
CA ALA A 919 17.88 -3.11 -31.02
C ALA A 919 17.45 -4.10 -29.92
N ALA A 920 17.35 -5.40 -30.23
CA ALA A 920 16.73 -6.39 -29.35
C ALA A 920 17.71 -7.24 -28.53
N PHE A 921 18.93 -7.44 -29.01
CA PHE A 921 19.95 -8.31 -28.41
C PHE A 921 21.31 -7.60 -28.28
N PRO A 922 21.38 -6.41 -27.65
CA PRO A 922 22.63 -5.64 -27.54
C PRO A 922 23.75 -6.36 -26.79
N LEU A 923 23.43 -7.34 -25.94
CA LEU A 923 24.40 -8.18 -25.22
C LEU A 923 24.08 -9.68 -25.38
N PRO A 924 25.09 -10.58 -25.32
CA PRO A 924 24.92 -12.00 -25.64
C PRO A 924 23.90 -12.75 -24.77
N TYR A 925 23.75 -12.40 -23.48
CA TYR A 925 22.86 -13.12 -22.56
C TYR A 925 21.38 -13.04 -22.97
N LEU A 926 21.00 -11.98 -23.69
CA LEU A 926 19.62 -11.76 -24.15
C LEU A 926 19.15 -12.76 -25.19
N LYS A 927 20.09 -13.45 -25.87
CA LYS A 927 19.77 -14.51 -26.82
C LYS A 927 19.28 -15.79 -26.12
N LEU A 928 19.57 -15.95 -24.81
CA LEU A 928 19.15 -17.10 -24.03
C LEU A 928 17.77 -16.89 -23.40
N ASN A 929 17.52 -15.69 -22.88
CA ASN A 929 16.25 -15.33 -22.25
C ASN A 929 15.91 -13.86 -22.55
N LYS A 930 14.94 -13.63 -23.44
CA LYS A 930 14.50 -12.29 -23.84
C LYS A 930 13.15 -11.97 -23.23
N PHE A 931 13.13 -10.96 -22.35
CA PHE A 931 11.89 -10.27 -22.00
C PHE A 931 11.54 -9.24 -23.09
N TRP A 932 10.29 -9.23 -23.53
CA TRP A 932 9.81 -8.32 -24.57
C TRP A 932 8.99 -7.19 -23.98
N PRO A 933 9.35 -5.92 -24.21
CA PRO A 933 8.46 -4.79 -23.98
C PRO A 933 7.15 -5.00 -24.75
N SER A 934 6.03 -4.83 -24.06
CA SER A 934 4.70 -5.18 -24.61
C SER A 934 4.17 -4.13 -25.58
N ILE A 935 4.62 -2.88 -25.41
CA ILE A 935 4.27 -1.73 -26.24
C ILE A 935 5.53 -0.89 -26.48
N SER A 936 5.49 -0.04 -27.50
CA SER A 936 6.54 0.94 -27.74
C SER A 936 6.44 2.06 -26.70
N ARG A 937 7.32 3.07 -26.78
CA ARG A 937 7.33 4.18 -25.81
C ARG A 937 5.96 4.82 -25.67
N VAL A 938 5.43 4.91 -24.45
CA VAL A 938 4.10 5.44 -24.20
C VAL A 938 4.06 6.96 -24.34
N ASN A 939 3.00 7.51 -24.94
CA ASN A 939 2.78 8.95 -24.99
C ASN A 939 2.07 9.43 -23.71
N ASN A 940 2.84 9.94 -22.75
CA ASN A 940 2.28 10.42 -21.49
C ASN A 940 1.30 11.60 -21.69
N THR A 941 1.67 12.57 -22.53
CA THR A 941 0.88 13.81 -22.72
C THR A 941 -0.47 13.59 -23.41
N TYR A 942 -0.55 12.61 -24.33
CA TYR A 942 -1.79 12.28 -25.02
C TYR A 942 -2.85 11.75 -24.04
N GLY A 943 -2.48 10.80 -23.18
CA GLY A 943 -3.41 10.21 -22.20
C GLY A 943 -3.92 11.21 -21.16
N ASP A 944 -3.08 12.15 -20.72
CA ASP A 944 -3.53 13.19 -19.76
C ASP A 944 -4.50 14.21 -20.40
N ARG A 945 -4.41 14.44 -21.72
CA ARG A 945 -5.37 15.29 -22.46
C ARG A 945 -6.65 14.56 -22.82
N ASN A 946 -6.56 13.25 -23.08
CA ASN A 946 -7.67 12.38 -23.47
C ASN A 946 -7.92 11.34 -22.37
N LEU A 947 -8.33 11.82 -21.20
CA LEU A 947 -8.45 10.98 -20.01
C LEU A 947 -9.56 9.94 -20.17
N VAL A 948 -9.17 8.67 -20.33
CA VAL A 948 -10.07 7.52 -20.32
C VAL A 948 -9.58 6.53 -19.26
N CYS A 949 -10.39 6.31 -18.22
CA CYS A 949 -10.01 5.56 -17.01
C CYS A 949 -10.82 4.27 -16.80
N THR A 950 -11.52 3.82 -17.84
CA THR A 950 -12.30 2.57 -17.85
C THR A 950 -11.97 1.77 -19.11
N CYS A 951 -12.30 0.48 -19.13
CA CYS A 951 -12.17 -0.34 -20.33
C CYS A 951 -13.13 0.16 -21.41
N GLU A 952 -12.58 0.59 -22.54
CA GLU A 952 -13.36 1.04 -23.69
C GLU A 952 -14.08 -0.13 -24.37
N PRO A 953 -15.17 0.13 -25.12
CA PRO A 953 -15.77 -0.89 -25.98
C PRO A 953 -14.74 -1.49 -26.95
N VAL A 954 -14.88 -2.78 -27.28
CA VAL A 954 -13.98 -3.47 -28.23
C VAL A 954 -13.88 -2.74 -29.58
N SER A 955 -14.96 -2.11 -30.03
CA SER A 955 -14.98 -1.32 -31.26
C SER A 955 -14.00 -0.15 -31.26
N SER A 956 -13.62 0.39 -30.10
CA SER A 956 -12.68 1.51 -30.00
C SER A 956 -11.23 1.13 -30.32
N TYR A 957 -10.90 -0.17 -30.38
CA TYR A 957 -9.55 -0.66 -30.62
C TYR A 957 -9.48 -1.90 -31.54
N ALA A 958 -10.52 -2.12 -32.35
CA ALA A 958 -10.59 -3.20 -33.33
C ALA A 958 -10.14 -2.77 -34.75
N GLU A 959 -9.56 -1.57 -34.91
CA GLU A 959 -9.05 -1.04 -36.18
C GLU A 959 -7.58 -1.38 -36.43
#